data_AF-A0A077DDT9-F1
#
_entry.id   AF-A0A077DDT9-F1
#
_cell.length_a   1.000
_cell.length_b   1.000
_cell.length_c   1.000
_cell.angle_alpha   90.00
_cell.angle_beta   90.00
_cell.angle_gamma   90.00
#
_symmetry.space_group_name_H-M   'P 1'
#
loop_
_entity.id
_entity.type
_entity.pdbx_description
1 polymer ?
#
loop_
_entity_poly.entity_id
_entity_poly.type
_entity_poly.pdbx_seq_one_letter_code
_entity_poly.pdbx_strand_id
1 'polypeptide(L)'
;MRISRSFTNFLYIEKPIINGSVVTFNWKIDYDINPSIDSMYVDYDGLVDLDNVPIEVHYSTIIGLLLNKLKVVEYDTIIVTADPIPEKLVRFWLSYHNLENVYFSNTKDVDILKCNSSKAIGNMGILYGGGKDSYYALDFFSKHPNIDNISLISFVIPSSHVNEKELEKRRDSLILEQILNQYNVDVIKIRTNAREIINNYHLELYFAPLGVLVWLNLFQFITFSYEYCHYFVSKEGEKQFGFKRSQHSYIEYISNFYSLFFAQNELNIFNANQHMTELSSFGYLVKTKPDFYKTLVMCESTVNPNEKWCCSCSKCGEFVLYSMYYNLKQNDIDMDWFFSESKWIKKIIEKISLQPKGSFIQGSTFFLHFDSFKFILNSLYERKVSFKSEQAQINFNLLVDFYREDANLFHEDCFYYDILKKIYPSSLYQYSIKQLSRILPSKIAPKEKKAGNEVVYFNKNVLPIIKEIKGIIDPMFFSQRLISNRMGVNNLQSSPRRIYVENVDFQLINSLTEKDIAYTLNNKMLDFYFIKNPLLKGDGCKIILNIPSYLNYSVLCFKLNIPYCSEKLEERFDVYLSVNDKTEKINMGDNKNILFKYINVSNDNINISLEIKSNRNLEPWQWGKACRLILKDFLWFKNLSVAEQFVNSKVVTLS
;
A
#
# COMPACT_ATOMS: atom_id res chain seq x y z
N MET A 1 -27.06 10.30 21.73
CA MET A 1 -26.73 11.74 21.70
C MET A 1 -25.50 11.93 20.84
N ARG A 2 -25.62 12.55 19.67
CA ARG A 2 -24.48 12.89 18.80
C ARG A 2 -23.80 14.15 19.36
N ILE A 3 -22.55 14.02 19.79
CA ILE A 3 -21.70 15.18 20.13
C ILE A 3 -21.64 16.07 18.87
N SER A 4 -21.93 17.36 19.02
CA SER A 4 -21.95 18.32 17.92
C SER A 4 -20.59 18.36 17.22
N ARG A 5 -20.54 18.10 15.90
CA ARG A 5 -19.38 18.30 15.03
C ARG A 5 -19.07 19.81 14.90
N SER A 6 -18.41 20.39 15.91
CA SER A 6 -18.06 21.82 15.92
C SER A 6 -16.78 22.14 15.14
N PHE A 7 -15.98 21.13 14.79
CA PHE A 7 -14.74 21.29 14.04
C PHE A 7 -14.95 20.93 12.56
N THR A 8 -14.58 21.85 11.67
CA THR A 8 -14.52 21.63 10.22
C THR A 8 -13.09 21.82 9.75
N ASN A 9 -12.53 20.81 9.11
CA ASN A 9 -11.18 20.85 8.56
C ASN A 9 -11.20 21.40 7.13
N PHE A 10 -10.16 22.12 6.72
CA PHE A 10 -10.02 22.56 5.34
C PHE A 10 -8.81 21.92 4.68
N LEU A 11 -9.00 21.43 3.46
CA LEU A 11 -7.97 20.90 2.59
C LEU A 11 -7.93 21.73 1.31
N TYR A 12 -6.85 22.45 1.10
CA TYR A 12 -6.62 23.29 -0.07
C TYR A 12 -5.77 22.50 -1.06
N ILE A 13 -6.28 22.27 -2.27
CA ILE A 13 -5.53 21.61 -3.35
C ILE A 13 -5.12 22.70 -4.35
N GLU A 14 -3.81 22.85 -4.53
CA GLU A 14 -3.27 23.82 -5.48
C GLU A 14 -3.55 23.40 -6.93
N LYS A 15 -3.29 24.30 -7.88
CA LYS A 15 -3.38 23.97 -9.29
C LYS A 15 -2.30 22.93 -9.65
N PRO A 16 -2.65 21.80 -10.30
CA PRO A 16 -1.65 20.85 -10.78
C PRO A 16 -0.62 21.54 -11.69
N ILE A 17 0.67 21.25 -11.48
CA ILE A 17 1.76 21.84 -12.25
C ILE A 17 2.27 20.78 -13.23
N ILE A 18 2.13 21.05 -14.52
CA ILE A 18 2.56 20.16 -15.61
C ILE A 18 3.93 20.64 -16.11
N ASN A 19 4.89 19.73 -16.17
CA ASN A 19 6.23 19.98 -16.69
C ASN A 19 6.70 18.77 -17.51
N GLY A 20 6.50 18.84 -18.83
CA GLY A 20 6.77 17.71 -19.72
C GLY A 20 5.89 16.51 -19.37
N SER A 21 6.50 15.38 -19.04
CA SER A 21 5.80 14.15 -18.64
C SER A 21 5.37 14.13 -17.17
N VAL A 22 5.78 15.10 -16.37
CA VAL A 22 5.58 15.11 -14.91
C VAL A 22 4.47 16.07 -14.52
N VAL A 23 3.53 15.57 -13.71
CA VAL A 23 2.50 16.39 -13.05
C VAL A 23 2.76 16.39 -11.55
N THR A 24 3.00 17.57 -11.00
CA THR A 24 3.18 17.78 -9.55
C THR A 24 1.87 18.29 -8.94
N PHE A 25 1.50 17.70 -7.82
CA PHE A 25 0.33 18.07 -7.04
C PHE A 25 0.75 18.52 -5.65
N ASN A 26 0.31 19.70 -5.24
CA ASN A 26 0.53 20.22 -3.91
C ASN A 26 -0.80 20.46 -3.21
N TRP A 27 -0.81 20.35 -1.90
CA TRP A 27 -1.96 20.71 -1.09
C TRP A 27 -1.53 21.32 0.24
N LYS A 28 -2.52 21.69 1.04
CA LYS A 28 -2.34 22.06 2.43
C LYS A 28 -3.58 21.68 3.20
N ILE A 29 -3.41 21.05 4.35
CA ILE A 29 -4.52 20.69 5.23
C ILE A 29 -4.35 21.39 6.58
N ASP A 30 -5.44 21.97 7.10
CA ASP A 30 -5.40 22.70 8.36
C ASP A 30 -5.06 21.75 9.53
N TYR A 31 -5.68 20.56 9.51
CA TYR A 31 -5.43 19.51 10.47
C TYR A 31 -5.26 18.16 9.78
N ASP A 32 -4.12 17.51 10.04
CA ASP A 32 -3.77 16.20 9.52
C ASP A 32 -3.59 15.20 10.67
N ILE A 33 -4.27 14.06 10.58
CA ILE A 33 -4.10 12.96 11.54
C ILE A 33 -2.74 12.29 11.33
N ASN A 34 -2.29 12.20 10.08
CA ASN A 34 -1.04 11.57 9.68
C ASN A 34 -0.22 12.54 8.82
N PRO A 35 0.51 13.48 9.46
CA PRO A 35 1.32 14.47 8.75
C PRO A 35 2.24 13.81 7.73
N SER A 36 2.12 14.22 6.48
CA SER A 36 2.97 13.78 5.37
C SER A 36 3.56 15.00 4.66
N ILE A 37 4.45 14.79 3.69
CA ILE A 37 4.81 15.84 2.75
C ILE A 37 3.54 16.21 1.97
N ASP A 38 3.22 17.49 1.86
CA ASP A 38 2.00 17.97 1.19
C ASP A 38 2.21 18.17 -0.32
N SER A 39 2.96 17.24 -0.93
CA SER A 39 3.30 17.26 -2.35
C SER A 39 3.55 15.86 -2.85
N MET A 40 3.05 15.53 -4.04
CA MET A 40 3.31 14.27 -4.74
C MET A 40 3.43 14.52 -6.24
N TYR A 41 4.02 13.58 -6.98
CA TYR A 41 4.10 13.68 -8.44
C TYR A 41 3.58 12.41 -9.11
N VAL A 42 3.16 12.55 -10.37
CA VAL A 42 2.93 11.45 -11.30
C VAL A 42 3.67 11.77 -12.59
N ASP A 43 4.59 10.90 -13.00
CA ASP A 43 5.36 11.00 -14.24
C ASP A 43 4.84 9.97 -15.24
N TYR A 44 4.37 10.42 -16.41
CA TYR A 44 3.89 9.58 -17.50
C TYR A 44 4.96 9.47 -18.59
N ASP A 45 5.91 8.57 -18.38
CA ASP A 45 7.10 8.43 -19.22
C ASP A 45 6.75 8.25 -20.70
N GLY A 46 7.39 9.05 -21.56
CA GLY A 46 7.23 8.96 -23.01
C GLY A 46 5.90 9.47 -23.58
N LEU A 47 4.99 10.03 -22.77
CA LEU A 47 3.77 10.68 -23.27
C LEU A 47 4.02 12.17 -23.53
N VAL A 48 3.90 12.59 -24.79
CA VAL A 48 4.37 13.91 -25.27
C VAL A 48 3.29 15.01 -25.23
N ASP A 49 2.09 14.74 -24.72
CA ASP A 49 0.92 15.65 -24.86
C ASP A 49 0.21 15.98 -23.54
N LEU A 50 0.89 15.94 -22.40
CA LEU A 50 0.22 16.24 -21.11
C LEU A 50 -0.29 17.68 -21.02
N ASP A 51 0.37 18.64 -21.69
CA ASP A 51 -0.08 20.04 -21.72
C ASP A 51 -1.45 20.22 -22.41
N ASN A 52 -1.87 19.25 -23.24
CA ASN A 52 -3.17 19.25 -23.90
C ASN A 52 -4.26 18.58 -23.06
N VAL A 53 -3.89 17.87 -22.00
CA VAL A 53 -4.84 17.17 -21.11
C VAL A 53 -5.54 18.22 -20.24
N PRO A 54 -6.89 18.26 -20.21
CA PRO A 54 -7.63 19.22 -19.40
C PRO A 54 -7.25 19.12 -17.92
N ILE A 55 -7.12 20.27 -17.27
CA ILE A 55 -6.71 20.34 -15.86
C ILE A 55 -7.64 19.53 -14.94
N GLU A 56 -8.93 19.43 -15.30
CA GLU A 56 -9.93 18.60 -14.60
C GLU A 56 -9.55 17.11 -14.54
N VAL A 57 -8.89 16.58 -15.57
CA VAL A 57 -8.39 15.19 -15.59
C VAL A 57 -7.27 15.02 -14.56
N HIS A 58 -6.36 15.98 -14.47
CA HIS A 58 -5.31 15.97 -13.45
C HIS A 58 -5.87 16.15 -12.03
N TYR A 59 -6.91 16.98 -11.86
CA TYR A 59 -7.64 17.07 -10.59
C TYR A 59 -8.26 15.73 -10.17
N SER A 60 -8.76 14.95 -11.13
CA SER A 60 -9.27 13.59 -10.86
C SER A 60 -8.20 12.69 -10.25
N THR A 61 -6.97 12.78 -10.74
CA THR A 61 -5.83 12.00 -10.22
C THR A 61 -5.54 12.36 -8.77
N ILE A 62 -5.33 13.64 -8.44
CA ILE A 62 -5.05 14.05 -7.04
C ILE A 62 -6.24 13.78 -6.12
N ILE A 63 -7.48 14.00 -6.56
CA ILE A 63 -8.67 13.75 -5.73
C ILE A 63 -8.81 12.26 -5.42
N GLY A 64 -8.73 11.38 -6.42
CA GLY A 64 -8.82 9.93 -6.20
C GLY A 64 -7.72 9.40 -5.27
N LEU A 65 -6.52 9.97 -5.35
CA LEU A 65 -5.40 9.60 -4.47
C LEU A 65 -5.54 10.19 -3.06
N LEU A 66 -5.87 11.47 -2.94
CA LEU A 66 -5.85 12.22 -1.67
C LEU A 66 -7.04 11.88 -0.78
N LEU A 67 -8.21 11.58 -1.35
CA LEU A 67 -9.39 11.17 -0.58
C LEU A 67 -9.16 9.89 0.24
N ASN A 68 -8.19 9.05 -0.13
CA ASN A 68 -7.82 7.89 0.68
C ASN A 68 -7.30 8.31 2.08
N LYS A 69 -6.61 9.45 2.17
CA LYS A 69 -6.10 10.03 3.42
C LYS A 69 -7.22 10.44 4.39
N LEU A 70 -8.41 10.75 3.87
CA LEU A 70 -9.55 11.23 4.65
C LEU A 70 -10.50 10.13 5.15
N LYS A 71 -10.28 8.85 4.79
CA LYS A 71 -11.16 7.73 5.21
C LYS A 71 -11.26 7.52 6.72
N VAL A 72 -10.20 7.86 7.45
CA VAL A 72 -10.13 7.69 8.91
C VAL A 72 -10.53 8.97 9.66
N VAL A 73 -10.92 10.01 8.94
CA VAL A 73 -11.32 11.30 9.50
C VAL A 73 -12.80 11.24 9.86
N GLU A 74 -13.14 11.53 11.12
CA GLU A 74 -14.54 11.50 11.60
C GLU A 74 -15.25 12.86 11.56
N TYR A 75 -14.49 13.95 11.43
CA TYR A 75 -15.00 15.32 11.37
C TYR A 75 -15.24 15.77 9.93
N ASP A 76 -16.06 16.81 9.76
CA ASP A 76 -16.37 17.34 8.44
C ASP A 76 -15.11 17.96 7.82
N THR A 77 -14.79 17.64 6.56
CA THR A 77 -13.67 18.21 5.81
C THR A 77 -14.18 18.89 4.54
N ILE A 78 -13.82 20.15 4.35
CA ILE A 78 -14.13 20.91 3.15
C ILE A 78 -12.87 21.00 2.28
N ILE A 79 -12.99 20.54 1.05
CA ILE A 79 -11.95 20.61 0.03
C ILE A 79 -12.17 21.87 -0.81
N VAL A 80 -11.09 22.62 -0.99
CA VAL A 80 -11.05 23.84 -1.81
C VAL A 80 -9.98 23.60 -2.87
N THR A 81 -10.38 23.52 -4.15
CA THR A 81 -9.41 23.44 -5.25
C THR A 81 -9.08 24.83 -5.77
N ALA A 82 -7.91 25.01 -6.38
CA ALA A 82 -7.54 26.30 -6.99
C ALA A 82 -8.47 26.68 -8.17
N ASP A 83 -8.79 25.73 -9.04
CA ASP A 83 -9.79 25.89 -10.11
C ASP A 83 -11.11 25.16 -9.74
N PRO A 84 -12.29 25.65 -10.17
CA PRO A 84 -13.54 24.90 -10.00
C PRO A 84 -13.47 23.54 -10.69
N ILE A 85 -14.02 22.49 -10.07
CA ILE A 85 -13.97 21.12 -10.61
C ILE A 85 -15.36 20.58 -10.97
N PRO A 86 -15.48 19.63 -11.91
CA PRO A 86 -16.77 19.07 -12.28
C PRO A 86 -17.46 18.34 -11.12
N GLU A 87 -18.76 18.60 -10.93
CA GLU A 87 -19.56 17.91 -9.91
C GLU A 87 -19.56 16.38 -10.09
N LYS A 88 -19.62 15.90 -11.33
CA LYS A 88 -19.62 14.47 -11.64
C LYS A 88 -18.35 13.77 -11.13
N LEU A 89 -17.20 14.43 -11.22
CA LEU A 89 -15.91 13.95 -10.70
C LEU A 89 -15.93 13.84 -9.18
N VAL A 90 -16.44 14.88 -8.50
CA VAL A 90 -16.56 14.90 -7.04
C VAL A 90 -17.45 13.78 -6.54
N ARG A 91 -18.67 13.68 -7.10
CA ARG A 91 -19.64 12.65 -6.71
C ARG A 91 -19.09 11.25 -6.91
N PHE A 92 -18.41 11.01 -8.04
CA PHE A 92 -17.79 9.72 -8.33
C PHE A 92 -16.75 9.34 -7.26
N TRP A 93 -15.76 10.19 -7.02
CA TRP A 93 -14.66 9.84 -6.12
C TRP A 93 -15.11 9.77 -4.65
N LEU A 94 -16.02 10.63 -4.20
CA LEU A 94 -16.59 10.50 -2.86
C LEU A 94 -17.37 9.20 -2.68
N SER A 95 -18.17 8.80 -3.67
CA SER A 95 -18.90 7.52 -3.66
C SER A 95 -17.96 6.32 -3.71
N TYR A 96 -16.91 6.37 -4.55
CA TYR A 96 -15.87 5.34 -4.63
C TYR A 96 -15.09 5.18 -3.30
N HIS A 97 -14.90 6.27 -2.56
CA HIS A 97 -14.28 6.26 -1.23
C HIS A 97 -15.27 6.08 -0.06
N ASN A 98 -16.58 6.16 -0.32
CA ASN A 98 -17.63 6.14 0.71
C ASN A 98 -17.40 7.19 1.80
N LEU A 99 -17.12 8.44 1.40
CA LEU A 99 -16.79 9.56 2.29
C LEU A 99 -17.98 10.50 2.48
N GLU A 100 -18.81 10.25 3.49
CA GLU A 100 -20.04 11.02 3.75
C GLU A 100 -19.78 12.37 4.46
N ASN A 101 -18.58 12.56 5.02
CA ASN A 101 -18.16 13.74 5.78
C ASN A 101 -17.19 14.66 5.03
N VAL A 102 -17.01 14.44 3.72
CA VAL A 102 -16.11 15.25 2.89
C VAL A 102 -16.94 16.01 1.86
N TYR A 103 -16.64 17.29 1.71
CA TYR A 103 -17.38 18.21 0.87
C TYR A 103 -16.44 19.04 -0.02
N PHE A 104 -16.92 19.49 -1.17
CA PHE A 104 -16.19 20.40 -2.05
C PHE A 104 -16.86 21.77 -2.13
N SER A 105 -16.06 22.82 -2.01
CA SER A 105 -16.54 24.21 -1.93
C SER A 105 -16.78 24.88 -3.29
N ASN A 106 -16.04 24.47 -4.32
CA ASN A 106 -16.07 25.09 -5.64
C ASN A 106 -16.21 24.04 -6.74
N THR A 107 -17.44 23.56 -6.92
CA THR A 107 -17.81 22.68 -8.04
C THR A 107 -18.55 23.45 -9.13
N LYS A 108 -18.46 22.97 -10.37
CA LYS A 108 -19.22 23.46 -11.52
C LYS A 108 -19.85 22.30 -12.28
N ASP A 109 -21.00 22.54 -12.90
CA ASP A 109 -21.58 21.57 -13.83
C ASP A 109 -20.99 21.82 -15.23
N VAL A 110 -19.88 21.15 -15.51
CA VAL A 110 -19.26 21.18 -16.83
C VAL A 110 -18.85 19.78 -17.27
N ASP A 111 -18.92 19.57 -18.58
CA ASP A 111 -18.32 18.41 -19.22
C ASP A 111 -16.87 18.70 -19.62
N ILE A 112 -16.07 17.64 -19.68
CA ILE A 112 -14.67 17.70 -20.10
C ILE A 112 -14.65 17.42 -21.61
N LEU A 113 -14.00 18.31 -22.38
CA LEU A 113 -13.78 18.08 -23.81
C LEU A 113 -12.96 16.81 -24.00
N LYS A 114 -13.48 15.85 -24.76
CA LYS A 114 -12.86 14.53 -24.98
C LYS A 114 -11.85 14.59 -26.14
N CYS A 115 -10.79 13.79 -26.07
CA CYS A 115 -9.79 13.74 -27.14
C CYS A 115 -10.33 12.98 -28.37
N ASN A 116 -10.36 13.64 -29.53
CA ASN A 116 -10.71 13.02 -30.81
C ASN A 116 -9.51 12.25 -31.39
N SER A 117 -9.18 11.10 -30.82
CA SER A 117 -8.16 10.18 -31.35
C SER A 117 -8.82 8.88 -31.80
N SER A 118 -8.52 8.40 -33.00
CA SER A 118 -9.07 7.14 -33.54
C SER A 118 -8.32 5.89 -33.05
N LYS A 119 -7.32 6.02 -32.18
CA LYS A 119 -6.39 4.94 -31.82
C LYS A 119 -7.00 3.80 -31.00
N ALA A 120 -8.16 3.96 -30.37
CA ALA A 120 -8.60 3.07 -29.31
C ALA A 120 -9.10 1.66 -29.75
N ILE A 121 -9.65 1.50 -30.96
CA ILE A 121 -10.34 0.25 -31.34
C ILE A 121 -9.36 -0.91 -31.33
N GLY A 122 -9.70 -2.00 -30.64
CA GLY A 122 -8.85 -3.19 -30.50
C GLY A 122 -7.64 -3.01 -29.58
N ASN A 123 -7.35 -1.80 -29.09
CA ASN A 123 -6.22 -1.54 -28.21
C ASN A 123 -6.53 -1.91 -26.76
N MET A 124 -5.61 -2.63 -26.13
CA MET A 124 -5.69 -3.06 -24.74
C MET A 124 -4.54 -2.52 -23.89
N GLY A 125 -4.87 -1.88 -22.78
CA GLY A 125 -3.93 -1.60 -21.70
C GLY A 125 -3.93 -2.72 -20.66
N ILE A 126 -2.76 -3.25 -20.31
CA ILE A 126 -2.63 -4.25 -19.22
C ILE A 126 -1.85 -3.61 -18.07
N LEU A 127 -2.44 -3.50 -16.88
CA LEU A 127 -1.70 -3.15 -15.67
C LEU A 127 -0.71 -4.27 -15.36
N TYR A 128 0.57 -4.02 -15.63
CA TYR A 128 1.58 -5.06 -15.70
C TYR A 128 2.64 -4.91 -14.61
N GLY A 129 2.67 -5.88 -13.69
CA GLY A 129 3.63 -5.92 -12.57
C GLY A 129 4.75 -6.94 -12.74
N GLY A 130 4.68 -7.82 -13.75
CA GLY A 130 5.63 -8.92 -13.96
C GLY A 130 5.38 -10.18 -13.12
N GLY A 131 4.31 -10.17 -12.30
CA GLY A 131 3.81 -11.36 -11.62
C GLY A 131 3.02 -12.28 -12.56
N LYS A 132 2.72 -13.50 -12.10
CA LYS A 132 2.07 -14.54 -12.91
C LYS A 132 0.71 -14.11 -13.44
N ASP A 133 -0.03 -13.30 -12.68
CA ASP A 133 -1.42 -12.97 -13.03
C ASP A 133 -1.48 -11.95 -14.16
N SER A 134 -0.63 -10.92 -14.10
CA SER A 134 -0.45 -9.99 -15.22
C SER A 134 0.21 -10.65 -16.43
N TYR A 135 1.09 -11.65 -16.22
CA TYR A 135 1.68 -12.43 -17.31
C TYR A 135 0.63 -13.28 -18.03
N TYR A 136 -0.23 -13.95 -17.26
CA TYR A 136 -1.39 -14.66 -17.79
C TYR A 136 -2.23 -13.73 -18.67
N ALA A 137 -2.56 -12.53 -18.19
CA ALA A 137 -3.38 -11.59 -18.94
C ALA A 137 -2.70 -11.24 -20.28
N LEU A 138 -1.39 -10.98 -20.26
CA LEU A 138 -0.60 -10.71 -21.48
C LEU A 138 -0.59 -11.90 -22.45
N ASP A 139 -0.21 -13.10 -22.00
CA ASP A 139 -0.14 -14.29 -22.87
C ASP A 139 -1.53 -14.66 -23.43
N PHE A 140 -2.58 -14.44 -22.64
CA PHE A 140 -3.96 -14.73 -23.03
C PHE A 140 -4.46 -13.75 -24.09
N PHE A 141 -4.37 -12.44 -23.83
CA PHE A 141 -4.93 -11.43 -24.72
C PHE A 141 -4.10 -11.19 -25.97
N SER A 142 -2.79 -11.46 -25.96
CA SER A 142 -1.96 -11.42 -27.17
C SER A 142 -2.39 -12.44 -28.24
N LYS A 143 -3.24 -13.41 -27.87
CA LYS A 143 -3.79 -14.44 -28.77
C LYS A 143 -5.28 -14.24 -29.05
N HIS A 144 -5.86 -13.12 -28.60
CA HIS A 144 -7.29 -12.87 -28.69
C HIS A 144 -7.62 -12.12 -30.00
N PRO A 145 -8.55 -12.59 -30.85
CA PRO A 145 -8.77 -12.06 -32.20
C PRO A 145 -9.37 -10.64 -32.25
N ASN A 146 -9.94 -10.17 -31.15
CA ASN A 146 -10.49 -8.81 -31.02
C ASN A 146 -9.52 -7.83 -30.36
N ILE A 147 -8.26 -8.23 -30.16
CA ILE A 147 -7.21 -7.38 -29.59
C ILE A 147 -6.13 -7.21 -30.66
N ASP A 148 -5.97 -5.98 -31.12
CA ASP A 148 -5.05 -5.63 -32.22
C ASP A 148 -3.69 -5.19 -31.70
N ASN A 149 -3.68 -4.41 -30.61
CA ASN A 149 -2.46 -3.96 -29.95
C ASN A 149 -2.56 -4.06 -28.43
N ILE A 150 -1.44 -4.33 -27.78
CA ILE A 150 -1.33 -4.38 -26.32
C ILE A 150 -0.26 -3.39 -25.88
N SER A 151 -0.62 -2.54 -24.91
CA SER A 151 0.34 -1.74 -24.17
C SER A 151 0.38 -2.16 -22.70
N LEU A 152 1.59 -2.38 -22.20
CA LEU A 152 1.84 -2.68 -20.80
C LEU A 152 1.93 -1.37 -20.02
N ILE A 153 0.95 -1.14 -19.13
CA ILE A 153 0.92 0.01 -18.23
C ILE A 153 1.66 -0.40 -16.95
N SER A 154 2.91 0.07 -16.85
CA SER A 154 3.84 -0.38 -15.81
C SER A 154 4.08 0.70 -14.76
N PHE A 155 3.51 0.53 -13.58
CA PHE A 155 3.63 1.48 -12.47
C PHE A 155 4.91 1.30 -11.64
N VAL A 156 5.75 2.33 -11.52
CA VAL A 156 6.91 2.37 -10.61
C VAL A 156 6.47 3.14 -9.37
N ILE A 157 6.31 2.41 -8.27
CA ILE A 157 5.77 2.96 -7.02
C ILE A 157 6.69 2.52 -5.87
N PRO A 158 7.75 3.29 -5.57
CA PRO A 158 8.66 2.96 -4.50
C PRO A 158 7.91 2.92 -3.16
N SER A 159 8.36 2.02 -2.29
CA SER A 159 8.07 2.13 -0.85
C SER A 159 9.15 3.02 -0.23
N SER A 160 8.88 3.64 0.92
CA SER A 160 9.74 4.64 1.58
C SER A 160 11.20 4.25 1.89
N HIS A 161 11.57 2.99 1.62
CA HIS A 161 12.91 2.43 1.87
C HIS A 161 13.57 1.85 0.61
N VAL A 162 12.93 1.99 -0.56
CA VAL A 162 13.39 1.42 -1.83
C VAL A 162 13.84 2.54 -2.76
N ASN A 163 15.05 2.43 -3.31
CA ASN A 163 15.54 3.36 -4.32
C ASN A 163 14.75 3.17 -5.62
N GLU A 164 14.01 4.19 -6.04
CA GLU A 164 13.18 4.17 -7.25
C GLU A 164 13.96 3.76 -8.50
N LYS A 165 15.20 4.25 -8.67
CA LYS A 165 16.04 3.93 -9.83
C LYS A 165 16.49 2.47 -9.81
N GLU A 166 16.72 1.88 -8.64
CA GLU A 166 17.08 0.46 -8.54
C GLU A 166 15.87 -0.44 -8.79
N LEU A 167 14.70 -0.06 -8.27
CA LEU A 167 13.43 -0.74 -8.53
C LEU A 167 13.10 -0.71 -10.02
N GLU A 168 13.26 0.43 -10.67
CA GLU A 168 13.07 0.58 -12.11
C GLU A 168 14.04 -0.30 -12.89
N LYS A 169 15.35 -0.22 -12.61
CA LYS A 169 16.37 -1.06 -13.27
C LYS A 169 16.07 -2.55 -13.15
N ARG A 170 15.72 -3.00 -11.95
CA ARG A 170 15.32 -4.40 -11.69
C ARG A 170 14.11 -4.80 -12.54
N ARG A 171 13.13 -3.90 -12.66
CA ARG A 171 11.91 -4.18 -13.42
C ARG A 171 12.16 -4.17 -14.91
N ASP A 172 12.96 -3.23 -15.40
CA ASP A 172 13.33 -3.15 -16.81
C ASP A 172 14.12 -4.40 -17.22
N SER A 173 15.17 -4.78 -16.49
CA SER A 173 16.06 -5.88 -16.87
C SER A 173 15.44 -7.27 -16.68
N LEU A 174 14.72 -7.51 -15.57
CA LEU A 174 14.18 -8.83 -15.26
C LEU A 174 12.82 -9.10 -15.89
N ILE A 175 12.05 -8.03 -16.18
CA ILE A 175 10.67 -8.16 -16.66
C ILE A 175 10.52 -7.56 -18.06
N LEU A 176 10.68 -6.25 -18.21
CA LEU A 176 10.18 -5.55 -19.41
C LEU A 176 11.03 -5.83 -20.66
N GLU A 177 12.36 -5.80 -20.58
CA GLU A 177 13.25 -6.07 -21.73
C GLU A 177 13.00 -7.46 -22.32
N GLN A 178 12.86 -8.47 -21.45
CA GLN A 178 12.61 -9.84 -21.89
C GLN A 178 11.21 -10.03 -22.47
N ILE A 179 10.21 -9.30 -21.95
CA ILE A 179 8.84 -9.32 -22.48
C ILE A 179 8.76 -8.67 -23.85
N LEU A 180 9.43 -7.54 -24.06
CA LEU A 180 9.51 -6.84 -25.35
C LEU A 180 10.14 -7.73 -26.44
N ASN A 181 11.07 -8.61 -26.06
CA ASN A 181 11.65 -9.59 -26.99
C ASN A 181 10.71 -10.77 -27.32
N GLN A 182 9.66 -10.99 -26.52
CA GLN A 182 8.75 -12.13 -26.67
C GLN A 182 7.39 -11.75 -27.24
N TYR A 183 6.96 -10.51 -27.06
CA TYR A 183 5.66 -10.02 -27.48
C TYR A 183 5.81 -8.68 -28.19
N ASN A 184 5.01 -8.47 -29.23
CA ASN A 184 4.87 -7.16 -29.87
C ASN A 184 3.95 -6.29 -29.01
N VAL A 185 4.52 -5.61 -28.02
CA VAL A 185 3.80 -4.75 -27.07
C VAL A 185 4.50 -3.43 -26.86
N ASP A 186 3.73 -2.39 -26.61
CA ASP A 186 4.25 -1.10 -26.17
C ASP A 186 4.34 -1.06 -24.64
N VAL A 187 5.17 -0.18 -24.07
CA VAL A 187 5.24 0.02 -22.62
C VAL A 187 4.97 1.48 -22.28
N ILE A 188 4.00 1.72 -21.41
CA ILE A 188 3.74 3.03 -20.81
C ILE A 188 4.15 2.94 -19.35
N LYS A 189 5.20 3.67 -18.95
CA LYS A 189 5.62 3.72 -17.55
C LYS A 189 4.95 4.88 -16.84
N ILE A 190 4.44 4.62 -15.64
CA ILE A 190 3.91 5.65 -14.76
C ILE A 190 4.70 5.61 -13.45
N ARG A 191 5.40 6.68 -13.09
CA ARG A 191 6.15 6.78 -11.83
C ARG A 191 5.41 7.70 -10.86
N THR A 192 5.42 7.37 -9.57
CA THR A 192 4.82 8.23 -8.54
C THR A 192 5.37 7.92 -7.16
N ASN A 193 5.52 8.95 -6.33
CA ASN A 193 5.84 8.82 -4.91
C ASN A 193 4.60 8.74 -4.00
N ALA A 194 3.38 8.63 -4.56
CA ALA A 194 2.14 8.69 -3.79
C ALA A 194 2.11 7.71 -2.60
N ARG A 195 2.67 6.49 -2.75
CA ARG A 195 2.70 5.47 -1.68
C ARG A 195 3.61 5.82 -0.52
N GLU A 196 4.58 6.72 -0.70
CA GLU A 196 5.42 7.24 0.37
C GLU A 196 4.68 8.29 1.21
N ILE A 197 3.63 8.89 0.65
CA ILE A 197 2.95 10.06 1.21
C ILE A 197 1.60 9.67 1.83
N ILE A 198 0.87 8.77 1.17
CA ILE A 198 -0.45 8.31 1.60
C ILE A 198 -0.43 6.79 1.72
N ASN A 199 -0.78 6.31 2.91
CA ASN A 199 -0.85 4.90 3.23
C ASN A 199 -2.19 4.28 2.78
N ASN A 200 -2.25 2.94 2.80
CA ASN A 200 -3.47 2.15 2.62
C ASN A 200 -4.13 2.29 1.24
N TYR A 201 -3.34 2.51 0.20
CA TYR A 201 -3.84 2.43 -1.16
C TYR A 201 -4.22 1.01 -1.54
N HIS A 202 -5.35 0.87 -2.23
CA HIS A 202 -5.72 -0.36 -2.92
C HIS A 202 -5.56 -0.21 -4.44
N LEU A 203 -6.66 0.01 -5.17
CA LEU A 203 -6.68 0.07 -6.64
C LEU A 203 -6.63 1.50 -7.18
N GLU A 204 -6.99 2.48 -6.36
CA GLU A 204 -6.98 3.91 -6.69
C GLU A 204 -5.60 4.41 -7.11
N LEU A 205 -4.53 3.79 -6.61
CA LEU A 205 -3.16 4.13 -6.97
C LEU A 205 -2.87 3.86 -8.46
N TYR A 206 -3.56 2.87 -9.03
CA TYR A 206 -3.51 2.59 -10.46
C TYR A 206 -4.57 3.38 -11.20
N PHE A 207 -5.81 3.34 -10.72
CA PHE A 207 -6.94 3.87 -11.47
C PHE A 207 -7.04 5.39 -11.50
N ALA A 208 -6.59 6.12 -10.47
CA ALA A 208 -6.66 7.58 -10.49
C ALA A 208 -5.69 8.21 -11.51
N PRO A 209 -4.44 7.71 -11.67
CA PRO A 209 -3.57 8.11 -12.78
C PRO A 209 -4.05 7.66 -14.17
N LEU A 210 -4.81 6.57 -14.29
CA LEU A 210 -5.31 6.11 -15.60
C LEU A 210 -6.19 7.15 -16.32
N GLY A 211 -6.78 8.10 -15.61
CA GLY A 211 -7.64 9.13 -16.20
C GLY A 211 -6.99 9.86 -17.38
N VAL A 212 -5.68 10.12 -17.30
CA VAL A 212 -4.90 10.72 -18.39
C VAL A 212 -4.86 9.83 -19.63
N LEU A 213 -4.55 8.53 -19.46
CA LEU A 213 -4.48 7.57 -20.56
C LEU A 213 -5.86 7.35 -21.22
N VAL A 214 -6.91 7.35 -20.39
CA VAL A 214 -8.30 7.24 -20.86
C VAL A 214 -8.69 8.47 -21.66
N TRP A 215 -8.38 9.67 -21.17
CA TRP A 215 -8.70 10.90 -21.87
C TRP A 215 -7.99 10.99 -23.22
N LEU A 216 -6.72 10.58 -23.29
CA LEU A 216 -5.94 10.44 -24.54
C LEU A 216 -6.49 9.37 -25.50
N ASN A 217 -7.54 8.64 -25.08
CA ASN A 217 -8.27 7.65 -25.86
C ASN A 217 -7.34 6.57 -26.44
N LEU A 218 -6.39 6.08 -25.61
CA LEU A 218 -5.38 5.10 -26.03
C LEU A 218 -5.93 3.68 -26.12
N PHE A 219 -6.99 3.37 -25.37
CA PHE A 219 -7.46 2.00 -25.14
C PHE A 219 -8.98 1.87 -25.26
N GLN A 220 -9.43 0.76 -25.85
CA GLN A 220 -10.80 0.28 -25.72
C GLN A 220 -10.95 -0.60 -24.47
N PHE A 221 -9.92 -1.36 -24.14
CA PHE A 221 -9.92 -2.27 -23.00
C PHE A 221 -8.78 -1.91 -22.05
N ILE A 222 -9.05 -1.87 -20.75
CA ILE A 222 -8.00 -1.87 -19.74
C ILE A 222 -8.25 -3.03 -18.79
N THR A 223 -7.24 -3.86 -18.57
CA THR A 223 -7.35 -4.96 -17.62
C THR A 223 -6.27 -4.90 -16.56
N PHE A 224 -6.61 -5.46 -15.40
CA PHE A 224 -5.72 -5.70 -14.29
C PHE A 224 -5.99 -7.11 -13.75
N SER A 225 -5.19 -7.57 -12.80
CA SER A 225 -5.24 -8.96 -12.37
C SER A 225 -5.28 -9.08 -10.86
N TYR A 226 -6.44 -9.48 -10.35
CA TYR A 226 -6.60 -10.04 -9.00
C TYR A 226 -7.40 -11.34 -9.09
N GLU A 227 -7.02 -12.32 -8.29
CA GLU A 227 -7.60 -13.66 -8.36
C GLU A 227 -8.91 -13.76 -7.61
N TYR A 228 -9.67 -14.81 -7.92
CA TYR A 228 -10.95 -15.09 -7.27
C TYR A 228 -10.87 -15.17 -5.74
N CYS A 229 -9.78 -15.67 -5.18
CA CYS A 229 -9.57 -15.78 -3.73
C CYS A 229 -9.53 -14.41 -3.02
N HIS A 230 -9.51 -13.29 -3.75
CA HIS A 230 -9.59 -11.97 -3.15
C HIS A 230 -11.06 -11.52 -2.94
N TYR A 231 -12.03 -12.35 -3.33
CA TYR A 231 -13.43 -11.97 -3.56
C TYR A 231 -14.46 -12.68 -2.68
N PHE A 232 -14.20 -12.84 -1.39
CA PHE A 232 -15.12 -13.52 -0.48
C PHE A 232 -16.04 -12.60 0.31
N VAL A 233 -17.12 -13.19 0.83
CA VAL A 233 -18.00 -12.64 1.86
C VAL A 233 -17.68 -13.32 3.19
N SER A 234 -17.57 -12.53 4.26
CA SER A 234 -17.26 -13.02 5.61
C SER A 234 -18.35 -13.94 6.18
N LYS A 235 -18.00 -14.58 7.30
CA LYS A 235 -18.68 -15.65 8.03
C LYS A 235 -20.16 -15.34 8.29
N GLU A 236 -20.98 -16.39 8.22
CA GLU A 236 -22.37 -16.50 8.70
C GLU A 236 -23.07 -15.18 9.06
N GLY A 237 -23.53 -14.44 8.04
CA GLY A 237 -24.40 -13.27 8.20
C GLY A 237 -23.71 -11.91 8.09
N GLU A 238 -22.38 -11.82 8.21
CA GLU A 238 -21.66 -10.56 8.07
C GLU A 238 -21.17 -10.31 6.63
N LYS A 239 -21.68 -9.25 5.98
CA LYS A 239 -21.24 -8.83 4.65
C LYS A 239 -19.92 -8.04 4.69
N GLN A 240 -18.84 -8.67 5.12
CA GLN A 240 -17.49 -8.09 4.97
C GLN A 240 -16.79 -8.67 3.75
N PHE A 241 -16.04 -7.84 3.02
CA PHE A 241 -15.34 -8.23 1.80
C PHE A 241 -13.83 -8.05 2.00
N GLY A 242 -13.04 -9.09 1.70
CA GLY A 242 -11.57 -9.03 1.82
C GLY A 242 -10.95 -7.88 1.02
N PHE A 243 -11.31 -7.76 -0.26
CA PHE A 243 -10.91 -6.64 -1.11
C PHE A 243 -12.11 -5.96 -1.78
N LYS A 244 -12.89 -5.19 -1.02
CA LYS A 244 -14.15 -4.55 -1.46
C LYS A 244 -14.06 -3.84 -2.82
N ARG A 245 -12.97 -3.10 -3.09
CA ARG A 245 -12.80 -2.30 -4.33
C ARG A 245 -12.40 -3.10 -5.57
N SER A 246 -11.92 -4.32 -5.37
CA SER A 246 -11.60 -5.22 -6.47
C SER A 246 -12.87 -5.85 -7.06
N GLN A 247 -13.97 -5.85 -6.30
CA GLN A 247 -15.26 -6.47 -6.64
C GLN A 247 -15.87 -5.88 -7.90
N HIS A 248 -16.56 -6.73 -8.67
CA HIS A 248 -17.13 -6.38 -9.97
C HIS A 248 -17.97 -5.10 -9.95
N SER A 249 -18.79 -4.86 -8.92
CA SER A 249 -19.59 -3.63 -8.82
C SER A 249 -18.74 -2.35 -8.76
N TYR A 250 -17.57 -2.38 -8.11
CA TYR A 250 -16.63 -1.25 -8.08
C TYR A 250 -15.89 -1.10 -9.41
N ILE A 251 -15.58 -2.20 -10.09
CA ILE A 251 -14.90 -2.18 -11.39
C ILE A 251 -15.83 -1.66 -12.49
N GLU A 252 -17.08 -2.10 -12.50
CA GLU A 252 -18.12 -1.57 -13.38
C GLU A 252 -18.34 -0.07 -13.12
N TYR A 253 -18.40 0.33 -11.84
CA TYR A 253 -18.57 1.74 -11.46
C TYR A 253 -17.46 2.65 -12.02
N ILE A 254 -16.18 2.24 -11.90
CA ILE A 254 -15.06 3.01 -12.45
C ILE A 254 -14.98 2.94 -13.98
N SER A 255 -15.30 1.78 -14.58
CA SER A 255 -15.37 1.64 -16.03
C SER A 255 -16.40 2.59 -16.62
N ASN A 256 -17.60 2.63 -16.05
CA ASN A 256 -18.68 3.51 -16.49
C ASN A 256 -18.32 4.98 -16.33
N PHE A 257 -17.72 5.36 -15.20
CA PHE A 257 -17.25 6.74 -14.99
C PHE A 257 -16.26 7.16 -16.07
N TYR A 258 -15.23 6.36 -16.33
CA TYR A 258 -14.20 6.71 -17.30
C TYR A 258 -14.71 6.70 -18.75
N SER A 259 -15.50 5.69 -19.11
CA SER A 259 -16.14 5.58 -20.42
C SER A 259 -17.04 6.78 -20.73
N LEU A 260 -17.88 7.18 -19.76
CA LEU A 260 -18.83 8.26 -19.97
C LEU A 260 -18.17 9.64 -19.89
N PHE A 261 -17.26 9.85 -18.93
CA PHE A 261 -16.81 11.19 -18.59
C PHE A 261 -15.49 11.59 -19.25
N PHE A 262 -14.55 10.65 -19.49
CA PHE A 262 -13.22 10.98 -20.02
C PHE A 262 -12.99 10.46 -21.44
N ALA A 263 -13.46 9.24 -21.74
CA ALA A 263 -13.18 8.58 -23.01
C ALA A 263 -14.09 9.10 -24.14
N GLN A 264 -13.52 9.22 -25.34
CA GLN A 264 -14.30 9.48 -26.56
C GLN A 264 -15.02 8.23 -27.05
N ASN A 265 -14.34 7.08 -26.97
CA ASN A 265 -14.91 5.78 -27.30
C ASN A 265 -15.28 5.01 -26.02
N GLU A 266 -16.17 4.03 -26.15
CA GLU A 266 -16.54 3.17 -25.01
C GLU A 266 -15.30 2.44 -24.46
N LEU A 267 -14.99 2.71 -23.19
CA LEU A 267 -13.91 2.05 -22.45
C LEU A 267 -14.48 0.94 -21.56
N ASN A 268 -13.84 -0.23 -21.60
CA ASN A 268 -14.13 -1.33 -20.71
C ASN A 268 -12.94 -1.62 -19.78
N ILE A 269 -13.10 -1.34 -18.48
CA ILE A 269 -12.16 -1.75 -17.43
C ILE A 269 -12.66 -3.04 -16.79
N PHE A 270 -11.83 -4.07 -16.75
CA PHE A 270 -12.20 -5.35 -16.14
C PHE A 270 -11.02 -6.07 -15.48
N ASN A 271 -11.30 -7.13 -14.72
CA ASN A 271 -10.27 -7.96 -14.09
C ASN A 271 -10.11 -9.27 -14.85
N ALA A 272 -8.94 -9.50 -15.47
CA ALA A 272 -8.65 -10.71 -16.24
C ALA A 272 -8.61 -12.00 -15.41
N ASN A 273 -8.36 -11.91 -14.10
CA ASN A 273 -8.05 -13.08 -13.25
C ASN A 273 -9.14 -13.39 -12.21
N GLN A 274 -10.18 -12.56 -12.10
CA GLN A 274 -11.18 -12.72 -11.04
C GLN A 274 -11.91 -14.07 -11.09
N HIS A 275 -11.95 -14.71 -12.26
CA HIS A 275 -12.62 -15.99 -12.47
C HIS A 275 -11.68 -17.19 -12.30
N MET A 276 -10.44 -17.00 -11.84
CA MET A 276 -9.45 -18.06 -11.67
C MET A 276 -8.91 -18.09 -10.24
N THR A 277 -8.49 -19.27 -9.80
CA THR A 277 -7.67 -19.40 -8.59
C THR A 277 -6.21 -19.05 -8.89
N GLU A 278 -5.43 -18.86 -7.83
CA GLU A 278 -3.98 -18.66 -7.93
C GLU A 278 -3.30 -19.77 -8.74
N LEU A 279 -3.71 -21.02 -8.47
CA LEU A 279 -3.12 -22.19 -9.08
C LEU A 279 -3.42 -22.25 -10.58
N SER A 280 -4.63 -21.88 -11.00
CA SER A 280 -5.05 -21.95 -12.40
C SER A 280 -4.35 -20.93 -13.31
N SER A 281 -4.03 -19.72 -12.84
CA SER A 281 -3.28 -18.74 -13.66
C SER A 281 -1.86 -19.25 -13.94
N PHE A 282 -1.21 -19.85 -12.95
CA PHE A 282 0.08 -20.52 -13.12
C PHE A 282 -0.03 -21.74 -14.05
N GLY A 283 -1.06 -22.57 -13.86
CA GLY A 283 -1.32 -23.76 -14.68
C GLY A 283 -1.58 -23.45 -16.15
N TYR A 284 -2.27 -22.35 -16.44
CA TYR A 284 -2.41 -21.84 -17.80
C TYR A 284 -1.03 -21.58 -18.41
N LEU A 285 -0.19 -20.79 -17.72
CA LEU A 285 1.13 -20.40 -18.22
C LEU A 285 2.06 -21.60 -18.42
N VAL A 286 2.05 -22.58 -17.52
CA VAL A 286 2.85 -23.80 -17.71
C VAL A 286 2.44 -24.56 -18.98
N LYS A 287 1.14 -24.58 -19.31
CA LYS A 287 0.61 -25.29 -20.49
C LYS A 287 0.81 -24.52 -21.79
N THR A 288 0.73 -23.19 -21.77
CA THR A 288 0.77 -22.36 -22.99
C THR A 288 2.13 -21.72 -23.26
N LYS A 289 2.93 -21.49 -22.22
CA LYS A 289 4.20 -20.78 -22.29
C LYS A 289 5.18 -21.30 -21.22
N PRO A 290 5.71 -22.54 -21.33
CA PRO A 290 6.54 -23.15 -20.29
C PRO A 290 7.77 -22.34 -19.86
N ASP A 291 8.31 -21.48 -20.74
CA ASP A 291 9.46 -20.62 -20.43
C ASP A 291 9.11 -19.32 -19.67
N PHE A 292 7.84 -19.07 -19.35
CA PHE A 292 7.40 -17.84 -18.66
C PHE A 292 8.13 -17.60 -17.33
N TYR A 293 8.58 -18.67 -16.67
CA TYR A 293 9.29 -18.56 -15.40
C TYR A 293 10.52 -17.69 -15.54
N LYS A 294 11.23 -17.67 -16.68
CA LYS A 294 12.46 -16.88 -16.88
C LYS A 294 12.27 -15.38 -16.67
N THR A 295 11.08 -14.91 -17.02
CA THR A 295 10.61 -13.52 -16.96
C THR A 295 9.73 -13.18 -15.76
N LEU A 296 9.36 -14.20 -14.97
CA LEU A 296 8.43 -14.07 -13.86
C LEU A 296 9.09 -13.47 -12.62
N VAL A 297 8.64 -12.33 -12.13
CA VAL A 297 9.12 -11.75 -10.86
C VAL A 297 7.97 -11.71 -9.86
N MET A 298 7.91 -12.71 -8.98
CA MET A 298 6.94 -12.78 -7.88
C MET A 298 7.53 -12.41 -6.53
N CYS A 299 8.85 -12.43 -6.37
CA CYS A 299 9.48 -12.15 -5.09
C CYS A 299 9.51 -10.65 -4.80
N GLU A 300 8.81 -10.25 -3.75
CA GLU A 300 8.72 -8.86 -3.28
C GLU A 300 9.79 -8.50 -2.24
N SER A 301 10.55 -9.48 -1.75
CA SER A 301 11.46 -9.30 -0.59
C SER A 301 12.92 -9.03 -0.95
N THR A 302 13.26 -9.00 -2.24
CA THR A 302 14.58 -8.57 -2.70
C THR A 302 14.41 -7.37 -3.62
N VAL A 303 15.30 -6.39 -3.47
CA VAL A 303 15.41 -5.20 -4.32
C VAL A 303 16.67 -5.26 -5.19
N ASN A 304 17.54 -6.25 -4.97
CA ASN A 304 18.76 -6.44 -5.74
C ASN A 304 18.39 -6.76 -7.21
N PRO A 305 18.89 -6.01 -8.19
CA PRO A 305 18.54 -6.23 -9.60
C PRO A 305 19.01 -7.58 -10.16
N ASN A 306 19.96 -8.23 -9.49
CA ASN A 306 20.51 -9.53 -9.90
C ASN A 306 19.90 -10.72 -9.15
N GLU A 307 19.03 -10.47 -8.16
CA GLU A 307 18.38 -11.54 -7.40
C GLU A 307 16.89 -11.58 -7.67
N LYS A 308 16.44 -12.69 -8.23
CA LYS A 308 15.03 -12.90 -8.57
C LYS A 308 14.21 -13.50 -7.43
N TRP A 309 14.81 -14.37 -6.63
CA TRP A 309 14.14 -15.13 -5.57
C TRP A 309 14.93 -15.00 -4.26
N CYS A 310 14.27 -14.54 -3.18
CA CYS A 310 14.90 -14.44 -1.86
C CYS A 310 14.93 -15.77 -1.09
N CYS A 311 14.16 -16.76 -1.55
CA CYS A 311 13.98 -18.07 -0.92
C CYS A 311 13.61 -18.01 0.58
N SER A 312 12.91 -16.94 0.99
CA SER A 312 12.52 -16.69 2.39
C SER A 312 11.06 -16.26 2.57
N CYS A 313 10.39 -15.79 1.50
CA CYS A 313 9.02 -15.29 1.54
C CYS A 313 8.01 -16.33 1.04
N SER A 314 6.72 -16.12 1.37
CA SER A 314 5.62 -16.99 0.94
C SER A 314 5.54 -17.14 -0.58
N LYS A 315 5.79 -16.07 -1.35
CA LYS A 315 5.79 -16.12 -2.84
C LYS A 315 6.86 -17.05 -3.41
N CYS A 316 8.01 -17.21 -2.74
CA CYS A 316 9.01 -18.20 -3.16
C CYS A 316 8.51 -19.63 -2.90
N GLY A 317 7.89 -19.87 -1.74
CA GLY A 317 7.26 -21.15 -1.41
C GLY A 317 6.14 -21.52 -2.38
N GLU A 318 5.26 -20.57 -2.72
CA GLU A 318 4.21 -20.72 -3.73
C GLU A 318 4.82 -21.10 -5.09
N PHE A 319 5.81 -20.36 -5.59
CA PHE A 319 6.45 -20.66 -6.87
C PHE A 319 7.05 -22.07 -6.92
N VAL A 320 7.76 -22.48 -5.87
CA VAL A 320 8.36 -23.83 -5.76
C VAL A 320 7.28 -24.90 -5.80
N LEU A 321 6.26 -24.77 -4.96
CA LEU A 321 5.15 -25.73 -4.88
C LEU A 321 4.36 -25.81 -6.18
N TYR A 322 4.12 -24.68 -6.85
CA TYR A 322 3.39 -24.63 -8.12
C TYR A 322 4.21 -25.24 -9.25
N SER A 323 5.51 -24.98 -9.26
CA SER A 323 6.44 -25.59 -10.23
C SER A 323 6.47 -27.10 -10.07
N MET A 324 6.55 -27.61 -8.84
CA MET A 324 6.47 -29.05 -8.57
C MET A 324 5.11 -29.62 -8.97
N TYR A 325 4.01 -28.93 -8.63
CA TYR A 325 2.65 -29.38 -8.94
C TYR A 325 2.40 -29.51 -10.44
N TYR A 326 2.91 -28.59 -11.26
CA TYR A 326 2.76 -28.68 -12.71
C TYR A 326 3.93 -29.37 -13.42
N ASN A 327 4.89 -29.92 -12.67
CA ASN A 327 6.12 -30.51 -13.23
C ASN A 327 6.85 -29.53 -14.18
N LEU A 328 6.88 -28.25 -13.81
CA LEU A 328 7.57 -27.21 -14.54
C LEU A 328 9.09 -27.38 -14.38
N LYS A 329 9.78 -27.56 -15.51
CA LYS A 329 11.24 -27.58 -15.55
C LYS A 329 11.77 -26.15 -15.48
N GLN A 330 12.27 -25.76 -14.33
CA GLN A 330 12.88 -24.45 -14.06
C GLN A 330 14.24 -24.64 -13.39
N ASN A 331 15.15 -23.67 -13.58
CA ASN A 331 16.51 -23.68 -13.03
C ASN A 331 16.80 -22.50 -12.11
N ASP A 332 15.78 -21.71 -11.77
CA ASP A 332 15.90 -20.53 -10.91
C ASP A 332 16.08 -20.89 -9.43
N ILE A 333 15.44 -21.98 -8.99
CA ILE A 333 15.50 -22.47 -7.61
C ILE A 333 15.76 -23.97 -7.61
N ASP A 334 16.80 -24.41 -6.92
CA ASP A 334 17.02 -25.83 -6.63
C ASP A 334 16.00 -26.31 -5.58
N MET A 335 15.12 -27.24 -5.97
CA MET A 335 14.06 -27.75 -5.10
C MET A 335 14.59 -28.56 -3.92
N ASP A 336 15.64 -29.36 -4.12
CA ASP A 336 16.28 -30.13 -3.06
C ASP A 336 16.83 -29.19 -1.99
N TRP A 337 17.63 -28.21 -2.42
CA TRP A 337 18.16 -27.19 -1.52
C TRP A 337 17.05 -26.35 -0.86
N PHE A 338 15.97 -26.03 -1.59
CA PHE A 338 14.89 -25.21 -1.05
C PHE A 338 14.21 -25.89 0.14
N PHE A 339 13.91 -27.18 0.04
CA PHE A 339 13.27 -27.94 1.13
C PHE A 339 14.25 -28.40 2.22
N SER A 340 15.56 -28.43 1.99
CA SER A 340 16.52 -28.74 3.07
C SER A 340 17.01 -27.49 3.81
N GLU A 341 17.40 -26.44 3.09
CA GLU A 341 18.25 -25.38 3.64
C GLU A 341 17.65 -23.97 3.62
N SER A 342 16.60 -23.72 2.82
CA SER A 342 16.08 -22.36 2.64
C SER A 342 15.61 -21.72 3.94
N LYS A 343 15.67 -20.38 4.01
CA LYS A 343 15.13 -19.62 5.15
C LYS A 343 13.63 -19.81 5.29
N TRP A 344 12.92 -20.00 4.17
CA TRP A 344 11.49 -20.28 4.18
C TRP A 344 11.20 -21.59 4.91
N ILE A 345 11.80 -22.71 4.48
CA ILE A 345 11.47 -24.02 5.07
C ILE A 345 11.86 -24.09 6.55
N LYS A 346 13.04 -23.60 6.92
CA LYS A 346 13.50 -23.56 8.33
C LYS A 346 12.50 -22.85 9.23
N LYS A 347 12.05 -21.66 8.80
CA LYS A 347 11.03 -20.86 9.51
C LYS A 347 9.69 -21.59 9.65
N ILE A 348 9.25 -22.33 8.62
CA ILE A 348 7.96 -23.03 8.69
C ILE A 348 8.05 -24.26 9.59
N ILE A 349 9.11 -25.06 9.49
CA ILE A 349 9.33 -26.26 10.32
C ILE A 349 9.44 -25.87 11.80
N GLU A 350 10.17 -24.80 12.14
CA GLU A 350 10.26 -24.29 13.52
C GLU A 350 8.89 -23.94 14.10
N LYS A 351 7.95 -23.46 13.28
CA LYS A 351 6.61 -23.07 13.73
C LYS A 351 5.62 -24.24 13.82
N ILE A 352 5.85 -25.32 13.06
CA ILE A 352 4.99 -26.50 13.05
C ILE A 352 4.89 -27.14 14.43
N SER A 353 5.98 -27.21 15.19
CA SER A 353 6.00 -27.78 16.54
C SER A 353 5.24 -26.94 17.58
N LEU A 354 4.91 -25.68 17.26
CA LEU A 354 4.31 -24.71 18.16
C LEU A 354 2.82 -24.47 17.89
N GLN A 355 2.25 -25.11 16.87
CA GLN A 355 0.88 -24.84 16.41
C GLN A 355 0.07 -26.14 16.32
N PRO A 356 -1.26 -26.08 16.52
CA PRO A 356 -2.12 -27.22 16.27
C PRO A 356 -2.04 -27.64 14.81
N LYS A 357 -2.09 -28.96 14.57
CA LYS A 357 -2.12 -29.54 13.22
C LYS A 357 -3.22 -28.90 12.37
N GLY A 358 -2.93 -28.69 11.09
CA GLY A 358 -3.84 -28.05 10.13
C GLY A 358 -3.99 -26.52 10.27
N SER A 359 -3.39 -25.88 11.27
CA SER A 359 -3.50 -24.43 11.48
C SER A 359 -2.71 -23.63 10.45
N PHE A 360 -3.19 -22.45 10.09
CA PHE A 360 -2.45 -21.51 9.24
C PHE A 360 -1.21 -20.97 9.96
N ILE A 361 -0.06 -21.03 9.26
CA ILE A 361 1.22 -20.50 9.75
C ILE A 361 1.54 -19.23 8.98
N GLN A 362 1.61 -18.08 9.67
CA GLN A 362 1.96 -16.82 9.02
C GLN A 362 3.34 -16.90 8.35
N GLY A 363 3.33 -16.65 7.03
CA GLY A 363 4.50 -16.68 6.17
C GLY A 363 4.67 -17.96 5.34
N SER A 364 3.86 -19.01 5.55
CA SER A 364 3.88 -20.20 4.68
C SER A 364 3.35 -19.86 3.29
N THR A 365 2.14 -19.30 3.25
CA THR A 365 1.46 -18.79 2.06
C THR A 365 0.70 -17.50 2.43
N PHE A 366 0.18 -16.76 1.45
CA PHE A 366 -0.81 -15.73 1.75
C PHE A 366 -2.09 -16.38 2.30
N PHE A 367 -2.69 -15.79 3.34
CA PHE A 367 -3.78 -16.45 4.07
C PHE A 367 -5.00 -16.77 3.20
N LEU A 368 -5.28 -15.97 2.17
CA LEU A 368 -6.35 -16.23 1.19
C LEU A 368 -6.07 -17.43 0.26
N HIS A 369 -4.82 -17.89 0.21
CA HIS A 369 -4.34 -18.97 -0.66
C HIS A 369 -4.14 -20.28 0.11
N PHE A 370 -4.62 -20.34 1.35
CA PHE A 370 -4.33 -21.44 2.27
C PHE A 370 -4.86 -22.79 1.78
N ASP A 371 -6.07 -22.82 1.22
CA ASP A 371 -6.61 -24.05 0.65
C ASP A 371 -5.83 -24.52 -0.60
N SER A 372 -5.43 -23.59 -1.48
CA SER A 372 -4.57 -23.90 -2.64
C SER A 372 -3.24 -24.51 -2.19
N PHE A 373 -2.64 -23.95 -1.13
CA PHE A 373 -1.40 -24.47 -0.54
C PHE A 373 -1.56 -25.90 0.01
N LYS A 374 -2.60 -26.16 0.81
CA LYS A 374 -2.89 -27.51 1.35
C LYS A 374 -3.17 -28.52 0.22
N PHE A 375 -3.97 -28.12 -0.77
CA PHE A 375 -4.30 -28.97 -1.92
C PHE A 375 -3.06 -29.45 -2.67
N ILE A 376 -2.08 -28.56 -2.85
CA ILE A 376 -0.84 -28.88 -3.57
C ILE A 376 0.04 -29.82 -2.76
N LEU A 377 0.22 -29.57 -1.46
CA LEU A 377 0.97 -30.49 -0.59
C LEU A 377 0.38 -31.90 -0.63
N ASN A 378 -0.94 -32.02 -0.49
CA ASN A 378 -1.63 -33.31 -0.57
C ASN A 378 -1.43 -33.97 -1.94
N SER A 379 -1.59 -33.21 -3.02
CA SER A 379 -1.41 -33.71 -4.40
C SER A 379 0.02 -34.18 -4.68
N LEU A 380 1.02 -33.45 -4.19
CA LEU A 380 2.45 -33.81 -4.35
C LEU A 380 2.79 -35.07 -3.57
N TYR A 381 2.25 -35.21 -2.36
CA TYR A 381 2.40 -36.42 -1.55
C TYR A 381 1.76 -37.65 -2.22
N GLU A 382 0.53 -37.52 -2.73
CA GLU A 382 -0.16 -38.60 -3.45
C GLU A 382 0.60 -39.06 -4.71
N ARG A 383 1.28 -38.12 -5.38
CA ARG A 383 2.17 -38.41 -6.52
C ARG A 383 3.50 -39.02 -6.13
N LYS A 384 3.76 -39.21 -4.83
CA LYS A 384 5.00 -39.78 -4.28
C LYS A 384 6.25 -39.03 -4.74
N VAL A 385 6.19 -37.69 -4.71
CA VAL A 385 7.36 -36.88 -5.03
C VAL A 385 8.48 -37.18 -4.04
N SER A 386 9.69 -37.37 -4.58
CA SER A 386 10.90 -37.66 -3.81
C SER A 386 11.97 -36.61 -4.04
N PHE A 387 12.78 -36.40 -3.01
CA PHE A 387 13.96 -35.53 -3.02
C PHE A 387 15.23 -36.38 -2.97
N LYS A 388 16.33 -35.86 -3.54
CA LYS A 388 17.67 -36.45 -3.42
C LYS A 388 18.23 -36.26 -2.01
N SER A 389 17.93 -35.12 -1.38
CA SER A 389 18.33 -34.82 -0.01
C SER A 389 17.38 -35.48 1.00
N GLU A 390 17.93 -36.26 1.92
CA GLU A 390 17.16 -36.87 3.02
C GLU A 390 16.50 -35.79 3.88
N GLN A 391 17.21 -34.70 4.20
CA GLN A 391 16.68 -33.59 4.97
C GLN A 391 15.51 -32.89 4.25
N ALA A 392 15.61 -32.73 2.93
CA ALA A 392 14.51 -32.18 2.13
C ALA A 392 13.27 -33.07 2.20
N GLN A 393 13.46 -34.39 2.10
CA GLN A 393 12.37 -35.36 2.22
C GLN A 393 11.71 -35.30 3.61
N ILE A 394 12.51 -35.25 4.69
CA ILE A 394 12.02 -35.13 6.07
C ILE A 394 11.19 -33.85 6.22
N ASN A 395 11.72 -32.70 5.81
CA ASN A 395 11.02 -31.42 5.93
C ASN A 395 9.73 -31.38 5.11
N PHE A 396 9.74 -31.92 3.89
CA PHE A 396 8.54 -32.03 3.06
C PHE A 396 7.48 -32.93 3.71
N ASN A 397 7.87 -34.08 4.27
CA ASN A 397 6.95 -34.97 4.97
C ASN A 397 6.35 -34.29 6.20
N LEU A 398 7.14 -33.56 6.99
CA LEU A 398 6.64 -32.78 8.13
C LEU A 398 5.59 -31.74 7.71
N LEU A 399 5.81 -31.03 6.60
CA LEU A 399 4.83 -30.10 6.05
C LEU A 399 3.53 -30.82 5.67
N VAL A 400 3.63 -31.92 4.93
CA VAL A 400 2.46 -32.70 4.50
C VAL A 400 1.70 -33.21 5.72
N ASP A 401 2.39 -33.86 6.65
CA ASP A 401 1.78 -34.43 7.85
C ASP A 401 1.07 -33.35 8.65
N PHE A 402 1.64 -32.15 8.75
CA PHE A 402 1.00 -31.03 9.43
C PHE A 402 -0.29 -30.55 8.73
N TYR A 403 -0.34 -30.53 7.40
CA TYR A 403 -1.43 -29.91 6.62
C TYR A 403 -2.48 -30.88 6.06
N ARG A 404 -2.24 -32.19 6.11
CA ARG A 404 -3.05 -33.23 5.43
C ARG A 404 -4.44 -33.50 6.00
N GLU A 405 -4.87 -32.84 7.07
CA GLU A 405 -6.11 -33.19 7.79
C GLU A 405 -7.42 -32.98 7.01
N ASP A 406 -7.39 -32.27 5.87
CA ASP A 406 -8.59 -31.89 5.13
C ASP A 406 -8.83 -32.81 3.91
N ALA A 407 -9.61 -33.88 4.11
CA ALA A 407 -10.01 -34.81 3.04
C ALA A 407 -10.97 -34.19 2.00
N ASN A 408 -11.36 -32.92 2.13
CA ASN A 408 -12.38 -32.26 1.32
C ASN A 408 -11.84 -31.26 0.26
N LEU A 409 -10.52 -31.12 0.11
CA LEU A 409 -9.92 -30.18 -0.85
C LEU A 409 -9.78 -30.81 -2.25
N PHE A 410 -10.83 -30.77 -3.07
CA PHE A 410 -10.81 -31.45 -4.38
C PHE A 410 -10.60 -30.52 -5.61
N HIS A 411 -10.74 -29.20 -5.45
CA HIS A 411 -11.01 -28.30 -6.60
C HIS A 411 -10.28 -26.95 -6.60
N GLU A 412 -8.99 -26.91 -6.25
CA GLU A 412 -8.23 -25.66 -6.24
C GLU A 412 -7.70 -25.21 -7.61
N ASP A 413 -7.48 -26.12 -8.56
CA ASP A 413 -7.22 -25.77 -9.97
C ASP A 413 -8.55 -25.79 -10.74
N CYS A 414 -9.27 -24.67 -10.78
CA CYS A 414 -10.55 -24.54 -11.47
C CYS A 414 -10.80 -23.10 -11.96
N PHE A 415 -11.69 -22.95 -12.96
CA PHE A 415 -12.16 -21.64 -13.43
C PHE A 415 -13.66 -21.46 -13.15
N TYR A 416 -14.03 -20.26 -12.73
CA TYR A 416 -15.39 -19.87 -12.32
C TYR A 416 -16.16 -19.27 -13.49
N TYR A 417 -16.78 -20.12 -14.32
CA TYR A 417 -17.53 -19.69 -15.51
C TYR A 417 -18.53 -18.55 -15.26
N ASP A 418 -19.31 -18.67 -14.18
CA ASP A 418 -20.31 -17.68 -13.82
C ASP A 418 -19.71 -16.31 -13.48
N ILE A 419 -18.48 -16.29 -12.97
CA ILE A 419 -17.75 -15.05 -12.74
C ILE A 419 -17.24 -14.49 -14.05
N LEU A 420 -16.58 -15.31 -14.88
CA LEU A 420 -16.08 -14.90 -16.20
C LEU A 420 -17.17 -14.17 -17.02
N LYS A 421 -18.39 -14.73 -17.04
CA LYS A 421 -19.53 -14.15 -17.76
C LYS A 421 -19.92 -12.76 -17.25
N LYS A 422 -19.76 -12.49 -15.95
CA LYS A 422 -20.08 -11.17 -15.37
C LYS A 422 -18.99 -10.15 -15.66
N ILE A 423 -17.73 -10.57 -15.65
CA ILE A 423 -16.60 -9.64 -15.63
C ILE A 423 -16.03 -9.31 -17.01
N TYR A 424 -16.15 -10.19 -18.00
CA TYR A 424 -15.55 -9.96 -19.32
C TYR A 424 -16.47 -9.14 -20.22
N PRO A 425 -15.94 -8.18 -21.00
CA PRO A 425 -16.69 -7.49 -22.04
C PRO A 425 -17.31 -8.49 -23.03
N SER A 426 -18.52 -8.19 -23.51
CA SER A 426 -19.28 -9.07 -24.40
C SER A 426 -18.49 -9.48 -25.66
N SER A 427 -17.69 -8.57 -26.20
CA SER A 427 -16.82 -8.79 -27.35
C SER A 427 -15.66 -9.75 -27.08
N LEU A 428 -15.20 -9.89 -25.83
CA LEU A 428 -14.08 -10.77 -25.47
C LEU A 428 -14.56 -12.13 -24.94
N TYR A 429 -15.79 -12.20 -24.43
CA TYR A 429 -16.28 -13.33 -23.65
C TYR A 429 -16.28 -14.68 -24.38
N GLN A 430 -16.88 -14.77 -25.58
CA GLN A 430 -17.11 -16.04 -26.26
C GLN A 430 -15.82 -16.78 -26.65
N TYR A 431 -14.84 -16.03 -27.17
CA TYR A 431 -13.53 -16.60 -27.47
C TYR A 431 -12.81 -16.96 -26.17
N SER A 432 -12.90 -16.11 -25.15
CA SER A 432 -12.21 -16.32 -23.89
C SER A 432 -12.63 -17.61 -23.20
N ILE A 433 -13.93 -17.89 -23.11
CA ILE A 433 -14.40 -19.15 -22.51
C ILE A 433 -13.96 -20.37 -23.32
N LYS A 434 -14.05 -20.30 -24.65
CA LYS A 434 -13.64 -21.40 -25.54
C LYS A 434 -12.16 -21.72 -25.39
N GLN A 435 -11.31 -20.71 -25.21
CA GLN A 435 -9.88 -20.91 -25.03
C GLN A 435 -9.56 -21.48 -23.64
N LEU A 436 -10.12 -20.90 -22.57
CA LEU A 436 -9.86 -21.33 -21.20
C LEU A 436 -10.33 -22.76 -20.93
N SER A 437 -11.52 -23.12 -21.42
CA SER A 437 -12.08 -24.49 -21.28
C SER A 437 -11.25 -25.58 -21.96
N ARG A 438 -10.36 -25.22 -22.90
CA ARG A 438 -9.43 -26.16 -23.54
C ARG A 438 -8.15 -26.38 -22.74
N ILE A 439 -7.79 -25.42 -21.88
CA ILE A 439 -6.49 -25.39 -21.18
C ILE A 439 -6.68 -25.78 -19.71
N LEU A 440 -7.71 -25.22 -19.06
CA LEU A 440 -7.99 -25.40 -17.66
C LEU A 440 -9.01 -26.52 -17.43
N PRO A 441 -8.88 -27.29 -16.34
CA PRO A 441 -9.77 -28.41 -16.07
C PRO A 441 -11.20 -27.95 -15.81
N SER A 442 -12.17 -28.74 -16.29
CA SER A 442 -13.60 -28.56 -16.01
C SER A 442 -13.96 -29.09 -14.61
N LYS A 443 -13.44 -28.46 -13.56
CA LYS A 443 -13.78 -28.78 -12.17
C LYS A 443 -14.84 -27.83 -11.64
N ILE A 444 -15.75 -28.33 -10.80
CA ILE A 444 -16.71 -27.49 -10.09
C ILE A 444 -15.93 -26.65 -9.07
N ALA A 445 -16.07 -25.34 -9.19
CA ALA A 445 -15.31 -24.43 -8.38
C ALA A 445 -15.89 -24.35 -6.94
N PRO A 446 -15.06 -24.28 -5.88
CA PRO A 446 -15.53 -24.31 -4.51
C PRO A 446 -16.35 -23.06 -4.15
N LYS A 447 -17.41 -23.27 -3.35
CA LYS A 447 -18.32 -22.20 -2.87
C LYS A 447 -17.88 -21.59 -1.54
N GLU A 448 -16.93 -22.23 -0.85
CA GLU A 448 -16.32 -21.76 0.39
C GLU A 448 -14.83 -22.12 0.36
N LYS A 449 -14.02 -21.38 1.11
CA LYS A 449 -12.58 -21.59 1.23
C LYS A 449 -12.11 -21.24 2.64
N LYS A 450 -10.96 -21.77 3.06
CA LYS A 450 -10.26 -21.30 4.26
C LYS A 450 -9.37 -20.11 3.93
N ALA A 451 -9.61 -19.01 4.63
CA ALA A 451 -8.75 -17.84 4.71
C ALA A 451 -7.97 -17.89 6.03
N GLY A 452 -6.78 -18.50 6.00
CA GLY A 452 -6.09 -18.88 7.23
C GLY A 452 -6.91 -19.88 8.06
N ASN A 453 -7.21 -19.54 9.32
CA ASN A 453 -8.01 -20.39 10.20
C ASN A 453 -9.53 -20.18 10.07
N GLU A 454 -9.96 -19.23 9.24
CA GLU A 454 -11.37 -18.87 9.06
C GLU A 454 -11.94 -19.48 7.79
N VAL A 455 -13.24 -19.77 7.78
CA VAL A 455 -13.98 -20.17 6.57
C VAL A 455 -14.67 -18.95 6.00
N VAL A 456 -14.44 -18.71 4.71
CA VAL A 456 -15.03 -17.62 3.94
C VAL A 456 -15.89 -18.18 2.82
N TYR A 457 -17.02 -17.52 2.56
CA TYR A 457 -18.02 -17.99 1.62
C TYR A 457 -18.04 -17.15 0.37
N PHE A 458 -18.40 -17.77 -0.73
CA PHE A 458 -18.62 -17.09 -1.97
C PHE A 458 -20.11 -17.03 -2.33
N ASN A 459 -20.55 -15.83 -2.67
CA ASN A 459 -21.86 -15.63 -3.26
C ASN A 459 -21.78 -14.58 -4.37
N LYS A 460 -21.80 -15.04 -5.63
CA LYS A 460 -21.75 -14.17 -6.83
C LYS A 460 -22.85 -13.11 -6.89
N ASN A 461 -23.92 -13.24 -6.10
CA ASN A 461 -25.05 -12.31 -6.07
C ASN A 461 -24.92 -11.28 -4.95
N VAL A 462 -23.99 -11.46 -4.02
CA VAL A 462 -23.71 -10.50 -2.95
C VAL A 462 -22.55 -9.62 -3.39
N LEU A 463 -22.86 -8.39 -3.78
CA LEU A 463 -21.87 -7.39 -4.19
C LEU A 463 -21.84 -6.24 -3.18
N PRO A 464 -20.69 -5.56 -3.04
CA PRO A 464 -20.64 -4.32 -2.29
C PRO A 464 -21.58 -3.27 -2.88
N ILE A 465 -22.32 -2.60 -1.99
CA ILE A 465 -23.16 -1.46 -2.34
C ILE A 465 -22.30 -0.20 -2.37
N ILE A 466 -22.38 0.54 -3.46
CA ILE A 466 -21.77 1.86 -3.63
C ILE A 466 -22.87 2.88 -3.34
N LYS A 467 -22.68 3.69 -2.30
CA LYS A 467 -23.62 4.76 -1.97
C LYS A 467 -23.30 5.96 -2.84
N GLU A 468 -24.33 6.56 -3.43
CA GLU A 468 -24.18 7.85 -4.10
C GLU A 468 -23.99 8.96 -3.05
N ILE A 469 -22.88 9.67 -3.14
CA ILE A 469 -22.52 10.75 -2.24
C ILE A 469 -22.42 12.04 -3.04
N LYS A 470 -23.24 13.03 -2.68
CA LYS A 470 -23.23 14.35 -3.34
C LYS A 470 -21.97 15.13 -2.99
N GLY A 471 -21.70 15.30 -1.69
CA GLY A 471 -20.52 16.00 -1.16
C GLY A 471 -20.29 17.41 -1.72
N ILE A 472 -21.36 18.08 -2.14
CA ILE A 472 -21.34 19.47 -2.60
C ILE A 472 -22.00 20.29 -1.51
N ILE A 473 -21.33 21.36 -1.08
CA ILE A 473 -21.87 22.27 -0.07
C ILE A 473 -22.42 23.52 -0.73
N ASP A 474 -23.56 23.96 -0.22
CA ASP A 474 -24.14 25.24 -0.58
C ASP A 474 -23.19 26.39 -0.16
N PRO A 475 -23.02 27.47 -0.98
CA PRO A 475 -22.15 28.59 -0.66
C PRO A 475 -22.46 29.29 0.67
N MET A 476 -23.73 29.31 1.10
CA MET A 476 -24.14 29.84 2.40
C MET A 476 -23.69 28.91 3.54
N PHE A 477 -23.78 27.59 3.36
CA PHE A 477 -23.24 26.61 4.30
C PHE A 477 -21.70 26.70 4.40
N PHE A 478 -21.01 26.85 3.27
CA PHE A 478 -19.56 27.09 3.23
C PHE A 478 -19.18 28.35 4.01
N SER A 479 -19.85 29.47 3.73
CA SER A 479 -19.58 30.76 4.38
C SER A 479 -19.86 30.70 5.88
N GLN A 480 -20.96 30.07 6.29
CA GLN A 480 -21.28 29.83 7.70
C GLN A 480 -20.19 29.00 8.40
N ARG A 481 -19.68 27.93 7.76
CA ARG A 481 -18.61 27.10 8.30
C ARG A 481 -17.28 27.84 8.38
N LEU A 482 -16.95 28.66 7.39
CA LEU A 482 -15.73 29.46 7.34
C LEU A 482 -15.75 30.56 8.42
N ILE A 483 -16.90 31.22 8.61
CA ILE A 483 -17.13 32.20 9.69
C ILE A 483 -17.16 31.52 11.05
N SER A 484 -17.83 30.37 11.20
CA SER A 484 -17.87 29.63 12.47
C SER A 484 -16.51 29.05 12.85
N ASN A 485 -15.66 28.67 11.89
CA ASN A 485 -14.27 28.34 12.17
C ASN A 485 -13.51 29.59 12.61
N ARG A 486 -13.62 30.72 11.90
CA ARG A 486 -12.95 31.98 12.30
C ARG A 486 -13.40 32.52 13.66
N MET A 487 -14.68 32.37 14.04
CA MET A 487 -15.22 32.82 15.33
C MET A 487 -15.08 31.76 16.44
N GLY A 488 -15.13 30.47 16.11
CA GLY A 488 -14.89 29.35 17.03
C GLY A 488 -13.42 29.20 17.43
N VAL A 489 -12.50 29.75 16.63
CA VAL A 489 -11.07 29.89 16.98
C VAL A 489 -10.86 30.79 18.21
N ASN A 490 -11.77 31.74 18.50
CA ASN A 490 -11.65 32.57 19.71
C ASN A 490 -12.12 31.88 21.01
N ASN A 491 -12.95 30.84 20.93
CA ASN A 491 -13.31 30.00 22.09
C ASN A 491 -12.43 28.75 22.23
N LEU A 492 -11.52 28.54 21.29
CA LEU A 492 -10.37 27.63 21.41
C LEU A 492 -9.16 28.33 22.07
N GLN A 493 -9.42 29.17 23.07
CA GLN A 493 -8.41 29.56 24.04
C GLN A 493 -7.96 28.38 24.96
N SER A 494 -8.29 27.15 24.59
CA SER A 494 -7.74 25.88 25.09
C SER A 494 -6.99 25.08 24.01
N SER A 495 -6.83 25.61 22.78
CA SER A 495 -5.99 24.95 21.77
C SER A 495 -4.53 24.98 22.19
N PRO A 496 -3.80 23.85 22.06
CA PRO A 496 -2.39 23.86 22.33
C PRO A 496 -1.66 24.79 21.38
N ARG A 497 -0.76 25.61 21.91
CA ARG A 497 0.16 26.40 21.10
C ARG A 497 1.30 25.50 20.62
N ARG A 498 1.40 25.32 19.31
CA ARG A 498 2.56 24.62 18.71
C ARG A 498 3.82 25.44 18.91
N ILE A 499 4.92 24.73 19.17
CA ILE A 499 6.23 25.33 19.36
C ILE A 499 7.15 24.87 18.25
N TYR A 500 7.99 25.81 17.84
CA TYR A 500 9.05 25.60 16.89
C TYR A 500 10.34 25.41 17.66
N VAL A 501 11.07 24.33 17.39
CA VAL A 501 12.41 24.14 17.92
C VAL A 501 13.33 25.03 17.09
N GLU A 502 13.73 26.16 17.67
CA GLU A 502 14.51 27.18 16.95
C GLU A 502 16.00 26.83 16.90
N ASN A 503 16.54 26.24 17.97
CA ASN A 503 17.95 25.85 18.07
C ASN A 503 18.07 24.44 18.64
N VAL A 504 19.07 23.70 18.12
CA VAL A 504 19.45 22.37 18.60
C VAL A 504 20.95 22.34 18.75
N ASP A 505 21.42 22.02 19.95
CA ASP A 505 22.83 21.84 20.24
C ASP A 505 23.14 20.35 20.36
N PHE A 506 24.26 19.92 19.77
CA PHE A 506 24.75 18.56 19.84
C PHE A 506 26.03 18.50 20.66
N GLN A 507 26.01 17.68 21.71
CA GLN A 507 27.20 17.31 22.46
C GLN A 507 27.56 15.89 22.09
N LEU A 508 28.56 15.75 21.21
CA LEU A 508 29.09 14.46 20.77
C LEU A 508 29.94 13.84 21.88
N ILE A 509 29.81 12.54 22.06
CA ILE A 509 30.43 11.80 23.15
C ILE A 509 31.37 10.75 22.57
N ASN A 510 32.54 10.62 23.21
CA ASN A 510 33.60 9.68 22.85
C ASN A 510 34.19 9.96 21.45
N SER A 511 34.19 8.97 20.55
CA SER A 511 34.90 9.06 19.27
C SER A 511 34.05 9.55 18.11
N LEU A 512 32.90 10.17 18.39
CA LEU A 512 31.99 10.69 17.39
C LEU A 512 32.33 12.12 16.98
N THR A 513 32.19 12.38 15.68
CA THR A 513 32.31 13.70 15.04
C THR A 513 30.98 14.11 14.41
N GLU A 514 30.83 15.36 13.98
CA GLU A 514 29.59 15.85 13.36
C GLU A 514 29.21 15.06 12.10
N LYS A 515 30.20 14.50 11.39
CA LYS A 515 29.99 13.66 10.21
C LYS A 515 29.37 12.29 10.54
N ASP A 516 29.39 11.90 11.80
CA ASP A 516 28.91 10.60 12.27
C ASP A 516 27.43 10.61 12.66
N ILE A 517 26.78 11.77 12.62
CA ILE A 517 25.36 11.95 12.90
C ILE A 517 24.61 12.50 11.69
N ALA A 518 23.36 12.10 11.56
CA ALA A 518 22.41 12.70 10.64
C ALA A 518 21.24 13.23 11.45
N TYR A 519 20.79 14.43 11.12
CA TYR A 519 19.56 14.95 11.67
C TYR A 519 18.79 15.78 10.65
N THR A 520 17.47 15.85 10.85
CA THR A 520 16.60 16.78 10.14
C THR A 520 15.83 17.55 11.19
N LEU A 521 16.02 18.86 11.20
CA LEU A 521 15.25 19.78 12.01
C LEU A 521 14.27 20.51 11.09
N ASN A 522 12.99 20.46 11.44
CA ASN A 522 12.01 21.36 10.85
C ASN A 522 11.12 21.95 11.94
N ASN A 523 10.18 22.78 11.52
CA ASN A 523 9.22 23.47 12.38
C ASN A 523 8.22 22.53 13.12
N LYS A 524 8.33 21.21 13.02
CA LYS A 524 7.42 20.26 13.69
C LYS A 524 8.14 19.10 14.36
N MET A 525 9.40 18.83 14.02
CA MET A 525 10.14 17.69 14.54
C MET A 525 11.65 17.89 14.48
N LEU A 526 12.33 17.17 15.36
CA LEU A 526 13.73 16.78 15.25
C LEU A 526 13.76 15.27 14.98
N ASP A 527 14.42 14.89 13.90
CA ASP A 527 14.69 13.51 13.54
C ASP A 527 16.20 13.28 13.58
N PHE A 528 16.66 12.29 14.34
CA PHE A 528 18.08 12.06 14.60
C PHE A 528 18.45 10.58 14.52
N TYR A 529 19.62 10.29 13.93
CA TYR A 529 20.24 8.96 13.96
C TYR A 529 21.76 9.03 13.73
N PHE A 530 22.50 7.97 14.07
CA PHE A 530 23.93 7.88 13.78
C PHE A 530 24.19 7.32 12.37
N ILE A 531 25.08 7.97 11.63
CA ILE A 531 25.61 7.47 10.35
C ILE A 531 26.73 6.46 10.60
N LYS A 532 27.54 6.67 11.64
CA LYS A 532 28.69 5.81 11.96
C LYS A 532 28.26 4.36 12.17
N ASN A 533 29.01 3.48 11.52
CA ASN A 533 28.82 2.04 11.59
C ASN A 533 30.19 1.33 11.47
N PRO A 534 30.60 0.51 12.46
CA PRO A 534 29.94 0.27 13.74
C PRO A 534 30.15 1.40 14.75
N LEU A 535 29.22 1.54 15.71
CA LEU A 535 29.44 2.37 16.89
C LEU A 535 30.29 1.62 17.92
N LEU A 536 31.29 2.27 18.49
CA LEU A 536 32.10 1.72 19.58
C LEU A 536 31.38 1.91 20.91
N LYS A 537 31.71 1.11 21.93
CA LYS A 537 31.16 1.27 23.28
C LYS A 537 31.39 2.70 23.79
N GLY A 538 30.33 3.35 24.25
CA GLY A 538 30.37 4.72 24.75
C GLY A 538 30.26 5.81 23.69
N ASP A 539 30.27 5.45 22.39
CA ASP A 539 29.86 6.40 21.35
C ASP A 539 28.42 6.83 21.59
N GLY A 540 28.20 8.14 21.67
CA GLY A 540 26.87 8.68 21.88
C GLY A 540 26.74 10.15 21.55
N CYS A 541 25.52 10.65 21.67
CA CYS A 541 25.22 12.06 21.46
C CYS A 541 24.19 12.50 22.50
N LYS A 542 24.41 13.67 23.09
CA LYS A 542 23.42 14.40 23.86
C LYS A 542 22.92 15.57 23.04
N ILE A 543 21.63 15.53 22.73
CA ILE A 543 20.93 16.55 21.95
C ILE A 543 20.21 17.46 22.92
N ILE A 544 20.41 18.76 22.82
CA ILE A 544 19.81 19.75 23.72
C ILE A 544 18.91 20.67 22.90
N LEU A 545 17.65 20.77 23.33
CA LEU A 545 16.62 21.63 22.75
C LEU A 545 16.23 22.69 23.77
N ASN A 546 16.32 23.95 23.35
CA ASN A 546 15.84 25.08 24.16
C ASN A 546 14.46 25.49 23.65
N ILE A 547 13.45 25.25 24.48
CA ILE A 547 12.04 25.47 24.14
C ILE A 547 11.56 26.75 24.84
N PRO A 548 11.10 27.78 24.11
CA PRO A 548 10.61 29.00 24.72
C PRO A 548 9.34 28.74 25.52
N SER A 549 9.30 29.30 26.74
CA SER A 549 8.09 29.34 27.55
C SER A 549 7.20 30.51 27.14
N TYR A 550 5.89 30.37 27.32
CA TYR A 550 4.92 31.40 26.98
C TYR A 550 4.04 31.73 28.18
N LEU A 551 3.83 33.04 28.39
CA LEU A 551 2.88 33.56 29.37
C LEU A 551 1.51 32.89 29.21
N ASN A 552 0.97 32.39 30.32
CA ASN A 552 -0.32 31.69 30.45
C ASN A 552 -0.37 30.24 29.95
N TYR A 553 0.77 29.61 29.64
CA TYR A 553 0.87 28.17 29.34
C TYR A 553 1.72 27.48 30.40
N SER A 554 1.19 26.38 30.98
CA SER A 554 1.82 25.69 32.11
C SER A 554 2.14 24.23 31.84
N VAL A 555 1.75 23.67 30.69
CA VAL A 555 2.02 22.26 30.38
C VAL A 555 2.57 22.11 28.98
N LEU A 556 3.77 21.56 28.86
CA LEU A 556 4.39 21.17 27.60
C LEU A 556 4.16 19.68 27.37
N CYS A 557 3.61 19.31 26.21
CA CYS A 557 3.58 17.94 25.74
C CYS A 557 4.42 17.79 24.48
N PHE A 558 5.09 16.66 24.34
CA PHE A 558 5.79 16.28 23.11
C PHE A 558 5.90 14.76 23.02
N LYS A 559 6.17 14.24 21.83
CA LYS A 559 6.31 12.81 21.59
C LYS A 559 7.74 12.47 21.23
N LEU A 560 8.23 11.39 21.83
CA LEU A 560 9.40 10.66 21.35
C LEU A 560 8.90 9.44 20.57
N ASN A 561 9.26 9.36 19.30
CA ASN A 561 8.98 8.22 18.45
C ASN A 561 10.28 7.44 18.21
N ILE A 562 10.20 6.13 18.41
CA ILE A 562 11.27 5.16 18.24
C ILE A 562 10.83 4.25 17.09
N PRO A 563 11.11 4.60 15.82
CA PRO A 563 10.47 3.97 14.67
C PRO A 563 10.66 2.46 14.58
N TYR A 564 11.79 1.97 15.09
CA TYR A 564 12.25 0.59 15.02
C TYR A 564 12.34 -0.09 16.40
N CYS A 565 11.50 0.34 17.35
CA CYS A 565 11.36 -0.21 18.70
C CYS A 565 11.58 -1.74 18.74
N SER A 566 12.57 -2.21 19.51
CA SER A 566 12.87 -3.64 19.66
C SER A 566 13.74 -3.91 20.90
N GLU A 567 13.57 -5.07 21.52
CA GLU A 567 14.40 -5.52 22.66
C GLU A 567 15.91 -5.47 22.34
N LYS A 568 16.28 -5.77 21.09
CA LYS A 568 17.67 -5.72 20.62
C LYS A 568 18.29 -4.32 20.68
N LEU A 569 17.49 -3.26 20.56
CA LEU A 569 17.95 -1.88 20.71
C LEU A 569 18.14 -1.52 22.19
N GLU A 570 17.23 -1.95 23.07
CA GLU A 570 17.34 -1.75 24.52
C GLU A 570 18.62 -2.40 25.06
N GLU A 571 18.98 -3.59 24.58
CA GLU A 571 20.22 -4.23 24.99
C GLU A 571 21.49 -3.54 24.45
N ARG A 572 21.39 -2.63 23.48
CA ARG A 572 22.55 -2.04 22.77
C ARG A 572 22.75 -0.56 23.07
N PHE A 573 21.69 0.14 23.42
CA PHE A 573 21.69 1.58 23.63
C PHE A 573 21.11 1.93 24.98
N ASP A 574 21.80 2.80 25.71
CA ASP A 574 21.23 3.52 26.82
C ASP A 574 20.70 4.87 26.32
N VAL A 575 19.40 5.09 26.50
CA VAL A 575 18.71 6.32 26.08
C VAL A 575 18.11 7.00 27.29
N TYR A 576 18.42 8.28 27.49
CA TYR A 576 17.93 9.10 28.58
C TYR A 576 17.28 10.36 28.03
N LEU A 577 16.14 10.72 28.58
CA LEU A 577 15.48 11.99 28.31
C LEU A 577 15.46 12.81 29.59
N SER A 578 15.95 14.04 29.53
CA SER A 578 15.90 15.00 30.62
C SER A 578 15.08 16.22 30.24
N VAL A 579 14.25 16.71 31.16
CA VAL A 579 13.54 18.00 31.02
C VAL A 579 13.78 18.82 32.28
N ASN A 580 14.50 19.96 32.15
CA ASN A 580 14.92 20.82 33.26
C ASN A 580 15.43 19.99 34.46
N ASP A 581 16.46 19.18 34.21
CA ASP A 581 17.18 18.35 35.18
C ASP A 581 16.47 17.08 35.71
N LYS A 582 15.20 16.86 35.38
CA LYS A 582 14.54 15.57 35.63
C LYS A 582 14.85 14.59 34.51
N THR A 583 15.58 13.52 34.81
CA THR A 583 16.02 12.52 33.82
C THR A 583 15.27 11.21 33.99
N GLU A 584 14.82 10.65 32.87
CA GLU A 584 14.15 9.35 32.77
C GLU A 584 14.89 8.47 31.76
N LYS A 585 15.07 7.17 32.07
CA LYS A 585 15.58 6.19 31.11
C LYS A 585 14.44 5.79 30.17
N ILE A 586 14.70 5.86 28.88
CA ILE A 586 13.74 5.48 27.84
C ILE A 586 13.95 4.00 27.49
N ASN A 587 12.88 3.21 27.59
CA ASN A 587 12.89 1.83 27.11
C ASN A 587 12.68 1.80 25.58
N MET A 588 13.69 1.33 24.86
CA MET A 588 13.72 1.22 23.40
C MET A 588 13.03 -0.04 22.86
N GLY A 589 12.58 -0.94 23.74
CA GLY A 589 11.93 -2.21 23.42
C GLY A 589 10.40 -2.19 23.44
N ASP A 590 9.78 -1.32 24.26
CA ASP A 590 8.36 -1.45 24.60
C ASP A 590 7.41 -0.60 23.73
N ASN A 591 7.75 0.68 23.49
CA ASN A 591 6.79 1.64 22.93
C ASN A 591 7.36 2.47 21.78
N LYS A 592 6.76 2.32 20.59
CA LYS A 592 7.08 3.09 19.38
C LYS A 592 6.80 4.59 19.49
N ASN A 593 5.86 4.99 20.35
CA ASN A 593 5.50 6.40 20.57
C ASN A 593 5.30 6.64 22.07
N ILE A 594 6.17 7.44 22.66
CA ILE A 594 6.10 7.81 24.07
C ILE A 594 5.68 9.28 24.14
N LEU A 595 4.63 9.55 24.90
CA LEU A 595 4.14 10.91 25.13
C LEU A 595 4.68 11.42 26.45
N PHE A 596 5.41 12.52 26.40
CA PHE A 596 5.87 13.25 27.58
C PHE A 596 4.92 14.39 27.90
N LYS A 597 4.64 14.57 29.19
CA LYS A 597 3.89 15.70 29.75
C LYS A 597 4.74 16.34 30.83
N TYR A 598 5.10 17.59 30.63
CA TYR A 598 5.89 18.36 31.59
C TYR A 598 5.08 19.56 32.07
N ILE A 599 4.98 19.75 33.38
CA ILE A 599 4.31 20.89 33.99
C ILE A 599 5.37 21.95 34.28
N ASN A 600 5.32 23.07 33.55
CA ASN A 600 6.19 24.20 33.78
C ASN A 600 5.63 25.09 34.89
N VAL A 601 6.46 25.32 35.91
CA VAL A 601 6.10 26.11 37.10
C VAL A 601 6.76 27.50 37.06
N SER A 602 7.72 27.74 36.15
CA SER A 602 8.36 29.04 35.94
C SER A 602 8.20 29.55 34.50
N ASN A 603 8.39 30.85 34.27
CA ASN A 603 8.33 31.44 32.92
C ASN A 603 9.67 31.32 32.15
N ASP A 604 10.58 30.46 32.60
CA ASP A 604 11.89 30.28 31.98
C ASP A 604 11.84 29.31 30.78
N ASN A 605 12.84 29.39 29.91
CA ASN A 605 13.00 28.41 28.82
C ASN A 605 13.10 26.99 29.38
N ILE A 606 12.50 26.03 28.67
CA ILE A 606 12.62 24.60 28.99
C ILE A 606 13.76 24.01 28.19
N ASN A 607 14.69 23.38 28.88
CA ASN A 607 15.76 22.59 28.29
C ASN A 607 15.33 21.13 28.25
N ILE A 608 15.18 20.59 27.05
CA ILE A 608 14.96 19.15 26.82
C ILE A 608 16.28 18.58 26.32
N SER A 609 16.85 17.61 27.02
CA SER A 609 18.02 16.90 26.55
C SER A 609 17.74 15.42 26.31
N LEU A 610 18.04 14.93 25.11
CA LEU A 610 17.97 13.52 24.75
C LEU A 610 19.38 12.98 24.58
N GLU A 611 19.79 12.07 25.45
CA GLU A 611 21.10 11.42 25.43
C GLU A 611 20.96 9.98 24.97
N ILE A 612 21.74 9.58 23.98
CA ILE A 612 21.80 8.20 23.48
C ILE A 612 23.24 7.74 23.39
N LYS A 613 23.55 6.57 23.96
CA LYS A 613 24.90 5.98 24.02
C LYS A 613 24.85 4.49 23.71
N SER A 614 25.82 3.99 22.96
CA SER A 614 26.05 2.54 22.86
C SER A 614 26.62 2.00 24.17
N ASN A 615 26.03 0.92 24.69
CA ASN A 615 26.49 0.30 25.95
C ASN A 615 27.56 -0.79 25.73
N ARG A 616 27.78 -1.18 24.46
CA ARG A 616 28.80 -2.15 24.01
C ARG A 616 29.32 -1.79 22.62
N ASN A 617 30.40 -2.45 22.20
CA ASN A 617 30.86 -2.38 20.83
C ASN A 617 29.82 -3.05 19.94
N LEU A 618 29.29 -2.31 18.96
CA LEU A 618 28.23 -2.83 18.10
C LEU A 618 28.82 -3.58 16.92
N GLU A 619 28.08 -4.58 16.43
CA GLU A 619 28.41 -5.32 15.22
C GLU A 619 28.34 -4.40 13.98
N PRO A 620 29.02 -4.70 12.85
CA PRO A 620 29.01 -3.88 11.63
C PRO A 620 27.67 -4.01 10.89
N TRP A 621 26.61 -3.49 11.51
CA TRP A 621 25.23 -3.44 11.05
C TRP A 621 24.71 -2.02 11.30
N GLN A 622 23.65 -1.60 10.61
CA GLN A 622 23.15 -0.21 10.63
C GLN A 622 22.46 0.19 11.95
N TRP A 623 23.04 -0.16 13.10
CA TRP A 623 22.54 0.13 14.45
C TRP A 623 22.31 1.61 14.66
N GLY A 624 23.18 2.46 14.11
CA GLY A 624 23.02 3.90 14.15
C GLY A 624 21.72 4.41 13.52
N LYS A 625 21.27 3.80 12.40
CA LYS A 625 19.98 4.10 11.77
C LYS A 625 18.81 3.41 12.46
N ALA A 626 19.04 2.22 13.02
CA ALA A 626 18.00 1.48 13.74
C ALA A 626 17.63 2.16 15.07
N CYS A 627 18.59 2.83 15.73
CA CYS A 627 18.33 3.62 16.93
C CYS A 627 17.84 5.04 16.63
N ARG A 628 17.24 5.28 15.45
CA ARG A 628 16.65 6.57 15.07
C ARG A 628 15.64 7.03 16.10
N LEU A 629 15.71 8.29 16.50
CA LEU A 629 14.81 8.93 17.47
C LEU A 629 14.19 10.16 16.82
N ILE A 630 12.88 10.31 17.00
CA ILE A 630 12.13 11.44 16.45
C ILE A 630 11.38 12.14 17.59
N LEU A 631 11.81 13.35 17.93
CA LEU A 631 11.09 14.24 18.84
C LEU A 631 10.15 15.12 18.04
N LYS A 632 8.85 15.09 18.32
CA LYS A 632 7.84 15.84 17.54
C LYS A 632 6.63 16.25 18.38
N ASP A 633 5.73 17.02 17.75
CA ASP A 633 4.46 17.44 18.33
C ASP A 633 4.64 18.26 19.64
N PHE A 634 5.56 19.21 19.67
CA PHE A 634 5.74 20.13 20.81
C PHE A 634 4.53 21.07 20.95
N LEU A 635 3.79 20.92 22.04
CA LEU A 635 2.50 21.55 22.28
C LEU A 635 2.43 22.13 23.69
N TRP A 636 2.23 23.43 23.80
CA TRP A 636 1.92 24.12 25.05
C TRP A 636 0.43 24.14 25.32
N PHE A 637 0.02 23.78 26.54
CA PHE A 637 -1.34 23.85 27.05
C PHE A 637 -1.42 24.80 28.24
N LYS A 638 -2.58 25.45 28.40
CA LYS A 638 -2.82 26.37 29.51
C LYS A 638 -2.79 25.67 30.87
N ASN A 639 -3.24 24.42 30.94
CA ASN A 639 -3.24 23.59 32.14
C ASN A 639 -3.29 22.09 31.78
N LEU A 640 -3.15 21.25 32.81
CA LEU A 640 -3.09 19.80 32.66
C LEU A 640 -4.41 19.18 32.19
N SER A 641 -5.56 19.68 32.65
CA SER A 641 -6.87 19.11 32.29
C SER A 641 -7.16 19.25 30.79
N VAL A 642 -6.79 20.38 30.18
CA VAL A 642 -6.89 20.59 28.73
C VAL A 642 -5.92 19.67 27.97
N ALA A 643 -4.70 19.49 28.48
CA ALA A 643 -3.73 18.55 27.88
C ALA A 643 -4.25 17.10 27.92
N GLU A 644 -4.89 16.69 29.02
CA GLU A 644 -5.45 15.34 29.17
C GLU A 644 -6.64 15.08 28.27
N GLN A 645 -7.56 16.04 28.12
CA GLN A 645 -8.67 15.93 27.16
C GLN A 645 -8.18 15.78 25.72
N PHE A 646 -7.14 16.53 25.34
CA PHE A 646 -6.53 16.45 24.01
C PHE A 646 -5.76 15.15 23.77
N VAL A 647 -5.14 14.60 24.81
CA VAL A 647 -4.37 13.35 24.73
C VAL A 647 -5.30 12.14 24.71
N ASN A 648 -6.34 12.12 25.56
CA ASN A 648 -7.27 11.00 25.66
C ASN A 648 -8.17 10.85 24.42
N SER A 649 -8.46 11.95 23.71
CA SER A 649 -9.13 11.90 22.40
C SER A 649 -8.23 11.34 21.26
N LYS A 650 -6.93 11.11 21.53
CA LYS A 650 -5.97 10.48 20.61
C LYS A 650 -5.58 9.05 21.02
N VAL A 651 -6.00 8.56 22.19
CA VAL A 651 -5.80 7.16 22.61
C VAL A 651 -7.09 6.41 22.30
N VAL A 652 -7.28 6.06 21.03
CA VAL A 652 -8.15 4.94 20.67
C VAL A 652 -7.32 3.69 20.87
N THR A 653 -7.66 2.93 21.91
CA THR A 653 -7.22 1.56 22.17
C THR A 653 -7.21 0.75 20.89
N LEU A 654 -6.00 0.33 20.47
CA LEU A 654 -5.83 -0.84 19.64
C LEU A 654 -6.07 -2.05 20.54
N SER A 655 -7.23 -2.68 20.39
CA SER A 655 -7.47 -4.08 20.74
C SER A 655 -7.55 -4.88 19.46
#